data_AF-A0A543F6C3-F1
#
_entry.id   AF-A0A543F6C3-F1
#
_cell.length_a   1.000
_cell.length_b   1.000
_cell.length_c   1.000
_cell.angle_alpha   90.00
_cell.angle_beta   90.00
_cell.angle_gamma   90.00
#
_symmetry.space_group_name_H-M   'P 1'
#
loop_
_entity.id
_entity.type
_entity.pdbx_description
1 polymer ?
#
loop_
_entity_poly.entity_id
_entity_poly.type
_entity_poly.pdbx_seq_one_letter_code
_entity_poly.pdbx_strand_id
1 'polypeptide(L)'
;MPPDPAQAFHRFDISVLDAGGRVWVSASSPQGAVYAVPRPPPTWTLPEGFGSPSEWLNAVVRNACSGVESTAVDIGRVLTRLVFEVPEIDNLFGRTRGAARHAGAQVLVRVQSAPQHVNAWPWELLLDPEDGIADGVDFLGCAKDTHILRLGRFRTYPVQQAPEPIEAPLNVLIVMSSPMPKVGEENREALFDLYAAKRALLDGLQPLVRQGRLNIVVEDRPSTERIRQTIRRQADGFHVFHYLGHAAPNGFKLEDPSGRGRFVHNAELCKILSELPDLRLAVFAGCETARAPAAAAGDDWRGQMSTADHFVRDVCPMVIGMQTVLPFGTEKIFTSSFYESLAAGHTVATALRLARQAIATDEFSGGALLNWVVPTLHVGANEPGALIDKRTRGRPIVLRPRVYRPFGIAQGDPRFISRLTELRQAIDVLAGKTPARLLHVKGVAGSGKSAFVDRVLDDLDDDVVRVFVGARWLLEESEFRRRDHNPVGILHDAVAAAMTDSGMRLPRGSLAKDPIDLWGNLLGKLEHTRFVLAVDEAELLAGDERGAAALRALAELLERRLPARVAITSTNGVTGLTDRADMPSRTREIRLDLLAWPEVWQWIRSNQPVLVRFGPAVLSRLYADLPRLEQWDQLADRVRSLATPPSAESLAVLARENVEEVAAPADAQDLFTAAADPGRTKRPLRLALAGAESDTASELARTITQFAGERGVAGRAVLFGTSDSAAVFAEVVPLDGVPDRDRFAQQACADIVVVDDVSDAAMLHGRDHLVVGAAASGVGHASGAARRRLLIAGAVDHAGPVDVVVDPTQSGTSAETEAAIAALIVWATDRTLDAAHVRTLLLETAEKKQLADGRVVRRLDVTTALDTLRKRDIVETIGSNKLDLPQVLARTGARSDQAISFVDKLVENGTLVKTVNDGVEWFTRPDR
;
A
#
# COMPACT_ATOMS: atom_id res chain seq x y z
N MET A 1 57.26 0.15 -4.27
CA MET A 1 56.27 -0.94 -4.39
C MET A 1 54.90 -0.31 -4.37
N PRO A 2 53.96 -0.65 -5.27
CA PRO A 2 52.56 -0.32 -5.04
C PRO A 2 52.11 -0.97 -3.71
N PRO A 3 51.21 -0.35 -2.94
CA PRO A 3 50.72 -0.92 -1.69
C PRO A 3 50.12 -2.31 -1.96
N ASP A 4 50.34 -3.22 -1.01
CA ASP A 4 49.75 -4.55 -1.01
C ASP A 4 48.21 -4.41 -1.12
N PRO A 5 47.57 -4.99 -2.16
CA PRO A 5 46.11 -4.94 -2.32
C PRO A 5 45.33 -5.58 -1.15
N ALA A 6 46.00 -6.21 -0.19
CA ALA A 6 45.39 -6.88 0.95
C ALA A 6 44.86 -5.98 2.08
N GLN A 7 45.26 -4.71 2.19
CA GLN A 7 44.72 -3.81 3.24
C GLN A 7 44.03 -2.58 2.64
N ALA A 8 42.75 -2.74 2.32
CA ALA A 8 41.87 -1.62 1.98
C ALA A 8 41.67 -0.66 3.17
N PHE A 9 41.92 -1.14 4.40
CA PHE A 9 41.61 -0.42 5.63
C PHE A 9 42.71 -0.48 6.67
N HIS A 10 42.86 0.62 7.42
CA HIS A 10 43.51 0.62 8.73
C HIS A 10 42.45 0.50 9.82
N ARG A 11 42.51 -0.56 10.61
CA ARG A 11 41.51 -0.84 11.65
C ARG A 11 41.69 0.07 12.86
N PHE A 12 40.58 0.58 13.37
CA PHE A 12 40.49 1.28 14.66
C PHE A 12 39.31 0.69 15.45
N ASP A 13 39.63 -0.13 16.44
CA ASP A 13 38.65 -0.87 17.22
C ASP A 13 38.30 -0.09 18.47
N ILE A 14 37.01 0.14 18.70
CA ILE A 14 36.48 0.77 19.92
C ILE A 14 35.71 -0.32 20.67
N SER A 15 36.03 -0.52 21.94
CA SER A 15 35.27 -1.40 22.84
C SER A 15 34.62 -0.58 23.96
N VAL A 16 33.30 -0.67 24.09
CA VAL A 16 32.51 0.05 25.10
C VAL A 16 31.73 -0.96 25.95
N LEU A 17 32.00 -0.98 27.25
CA LEU A 17 31.35 -1.89 28.20
C LEU A 17 30.74 -1.10 29.35
N ASP A 18 29.42 -1.12 29.51
CA ASP A 18 28.77 -0.64 30.73
C ASP A 18 28.73 -1.74 31.79
N ALA A 19 29.48 -1.56 32.87
CA ALA A 19 29.61 -2.51 33.97
C ALA A 19 30.02 -1.82 35.27
N GLY A 20 29.40 -2.21 36.38
CA GLY A 20 29.77 -1.71 37.71
C GLY A 20 29.48 -0.21 37.91
N GLY A 21 28.43 0.31 37.28
CA GLY A 21 28.04 1.72 37.37
C GLY A 21 28.94 2.69 36.60
N ARG A 22 29.79 2.17 35.70
CA ARG A 22 30.66 2.96 34.82
C ARG A 22 30.65 2.40 33.41
N VAL A 23 30.96 3.26 32.46
CA VAL A 23 31.20 2.88 31.06
C VAL A 23 32.69 2.79 30.84
N TRP A 24 33.18 1.61 30.49
CA TRP A 24 34.59 1.33 30.22
C TRP A 24 34.84 1.44 28.71
N VAL A 25 35.75 2.33 28.32
CA VAL A 25 36.10 2.56 26.91
C VAL A 25 37.53 2.07 26.67
N SER A 26 37.72 1.28 25.61
CA SER A 26 39.03 0.87 25.13
C SER A 26 39.13 1.16 23.63
N ALA A 27 40.35 1.40 23.14
CA ALA A 27 40.62 1.55 21.72
C ALA A 27 41.88 0.78 21.32
N SER A 28 41.91 0.19 20.13
CA SER A 28 43.11 -0.46 19.62
C SER A 28 43.25 -0.32 18.10
N SER A 29 44.49 -0.24 17.64
CA SER A 29 44.85 -0.18 16.22
C SER A 29 46.26 -0.77 16.04
N PRO A 30 46.74 -0.94 14.80
CA PRO A 30 48.16 -1.25 14.57
C PRO A 30 49.14 -0.21 15.15
N GLN A 31 48.66 0.99 15.51
CA GLN A 31 49.48 2.07 16.09
C GLN A 31 49.56 2.03 17.63
N GLY A 32 48.86 1.10 18.28
CA GLY A 32 48.85 0.93 19.72
C GLY A 32 47.45 0.65 20.28
N ALA A 33 47.36 0.58 21.61
CA ALA A 33 46.10 0.32 22.29
C ALA A 33 45.99 1.08 23.62
N VAL A 34 44.75 1.36 24.00
CA VAL A 34 44.33 2.00 25.26
C VAL A 34 43.23 1.12 25.83
N TYR A 35 43.35 0.68 27.08
CA TYR A 35 42.45 -0.31 27.68
C TYR A 35 41.72 0.24 28.90
N ALA A 36 40.42 -0.05 28.97
CA ALA A 36 39.57 0.08 30.14
C ALA A 36 39.65 1.46 30.82
N VAL A 37 39.46 2.53 30.05
CA VAL A 37 39.32 3.90 30.59
C VAL A 37 37.92 4.06 31.16
N PRO A 38 37.76 4.30 32.48
CA PRO A 38 36.46 4.45 33.10
C PRO A 38 35.86 5.83 32.78
N ARG A 39 34.59 5.84 32.36
CA ARG A 39 33.80 7.05 32.09
C ARG A 39 32.50 7.02 32.90
N PRO A 40 31.97 8.17 33.32
CA PRO A 40 30.62 8.23 33.85
C PRO A 40 29.62 7.80 32.75
N PRO A 41 28.47 7.20 33.13
CA PRO A 41 27.40 6.94 32.18
C PRO A 41 26.97 8.25 31.46
N PRO A 42 26.68 8.21 30.15
CA PRO A 42 26.29 9.39 29.41
C PRO A 42 24.95 9.93 29.89
N THR A 43 24.85 11.25 30.00
CA THR A 43 23.59 11.96 30.20
C THR A 43 23.11 12.48 28.86
N TRP A 44 21.87 12.16 28.50
CA TRP A 44 21.28 12.54 27.22
C TRP A 44 20.40 13.78 27.37
N THR A 45 20.55 14.74 26.45
CA THR A 45 19.64 15.87 26.31
C THR A 45 18.60 15.52 25.26
N LEU A 46 17.52 14.84 25.68
CA LEU A 46 16.43 14.42 24.79
C LEU A 46 15.18 15.27 25.05
N PRO A 47 14.32 15.46 24.03
CA PRO A 47 12.98 16.02 24.24
C PRO A 47 12.17 15.22 25.27
N GLU A 48 11.19 15.85 25.91
CA GLU A 48 10.32 15.19 26.88
C GLU A 48 9.65 13.94 26.28
N GLY A 49 9.58 12.86 27.07
CA GLY A 49 8.92 11.61 26.70
C GLY A 49 9.84 10.51 26.13
N PHE A 50 11.14 10.77 25.94
CA PHE A 50 12.09 9.74 25.46
C PHE A 50 13.07 9.29 26.56
N GLY A 51 13.18 7.98 26.78
CA GLY A 51 14.09 7.40 27.78
C GLY A 51 15.48 7.08 27.25
N SER A 52 15.67 7.01 25.92
CA SER A 52 16.97 6.74 25.30
C SER A 52 17.10 7.36 23.90
N PRO A 53 18.34 7.58 23.42
CA PRO A 53 18.59 8.05 22.05
C PRO A 53 18.00 7.12 20.97
N SER A 54 17.98 5.82 21.22
CA SER A 54 17.45 4.82 20.29
C SER A 54 15.92 4.89 20.18
N GLU A 55 15.22 5.18 21.28
CA GLU A 55 13.77 5.44 21.28
C GLU A 55 13.44 6.74 20.55
N TRP A 56 14.23 7.79 20.83
CA TRP A 56 14.11 9.06 20.13
C TRP A 56 14.29 8.88 18.61
N LEU A 57 15.40 8.25 18.17
CA LEU A 57 15.68 8.02 16.75
C LEU A 57 14.57 7.21 16.07
N ASN A 58 14.05 6.18 16.74
CA ASN A 58 12.95 5.39 16.21
C ASN A 58 11.70 6.25 15.98
N ALA A 59 11.32 7.04 16.98
CA ALA A 59 10.13 7.88 16.92
C ALA A 59 10.25 8.99 15.86
N VAL A 60 11.38 9.68 15.77
CA VAL A 60 11.53 10.80 14.82
C VAL A 60 11.54 10.32 13.37
N VAL A 61 12.24 9.23 13.06
CA VAL A 61 12.27 8.67 11.70
C VAL A 61 10.92 8.08 11.32
N ARG A 62 10.29 7.30 12.23
CA ARG A 62 8.99 6.66 11.96
C ARG A 62 7.89 7.68 11.69
N ASN A 63 7.95 8.85 12.31
CA ASN A 63 6.97 9.92 12.15
C ASN A 63 7.42 11.02 11.16
N ALA A 64 8.55 10.84 10.47
CA ALA A 64 9.14 11.82 9.55
C ALA A 64 9.22 13.24 10.17
N CYS A 65 9.67 13.32 11.42
CA CYS A 65 9.85 14.59 12.12
C CYS A 65 10.99 15.41 11.48
N SER A 66 10.79 16.72 11.33
CA SER A 66 11.80 17.67 10.85
C SER A 66 12.37 18.50 12.01
N GLY A 67 13.51 19.18 11.80
CA GLY A 67 14.15 20.01 12.82
C GLY A 67 14.80 19.19 13.95
N VAL A 68 15.21 17.97 13.63
CA VAL A 68 15.78 16.99 14.56
C VAL A 68 17.31 16.98 14.55
N GLU A 69 17.93 17.77 13.68
CA GLU A 69 19.37 17.84 13.45
C GLU A 69 20.14 18.31 14.67
N SER A 70 19.63 19.31 15.39
CA SER A 70 20.28 19.80 16.62
C SER A 70 20.38 18.72 17.67
N THR A 71 19.31 17.96 17.88
CA THR A 71 19.28 16.84 18.82
C THR A 71 20.19 15.69 18.36
N ALA A 72 20.25 15.43 17.05
CA ALA A 72 21.19 14.44 16.49
C ALA A 72 22.64 14.83 16.76
N VAL A 73 22.97 16.12 16.56
CA VAL A 73 24.28 16.67 16.88
C VAL A 73 24.56 16.57 18.37
N ASP A 74 23.62 16.88 19.26
CA ASP A 74 23.80 16.77 20.71
C ASP A 74 24.08 15.33 21.17
N ILE A 75 23.34 14.35 20.62
CA ILE A 75 23.61 12.93 20.84
C ILE A 75 25.01 12.57 20.33
N GLY A 76 25.36 13.02 19.13
CA GLY A 76 26.69 12.84 18.55
C GLY A 76 27.81 13.41 19.41
N ARG A 77 27.60 14.60 19.99
CA ARG A 77 28.52 15.22 20.95
C ARG A 77 28.71 14.34 22.17
N VAL A 78 27.63 13.85 22.78
CA VAL A 78 27.72 12.96 23.95
C VAL A 78 28.52 11.68 23.63
N LEU A 79 28.27 11.04 22.49
CA LEU A 79 29.02 9.85 22.05
C LEU A 79 30.50 10.16 21.81
N THR A 80 30.78 11.30 21.18
CA THR A 80 32.15 11.73 20.86
C THR A 80 32.90 12.05 22.15
N ARG A 81 32.28 12.72 23.12
CA ARG A 81 32.85 12.97 24.46
C ARG A 81 33.08 11.69 25.26
N LEU A 82 32.25 10.66 25.06
CA LEU A 82 32.46 9.37 25.70
C LEU A 82 33.77 8.72 25.22
N VAL A 83 34.06 8.79 23.92
CA VAL A 83 35.17 8.07 23.28
C VAL A 83 36.44 8.92 23.14
N PHE A 84 36.33 10.11 22.57
CA PHE A 84 37.46 10.93 22.11
C PHE A 84 37.87 12.05 23.08
N GLU A 85 37.09 12.39 24.12
CA GLU A 85 37.63 13.20 25.25
C GLU A 85 38.54 12.36 26.18
N VAL A 86 38.99 11.20 25.73
CA VAL A 86 40.11 10.46 26.30
C VAL A 86 41.33 10.78 25.42
N PRO A 87 42.26 11.64 25.87
CA PRO A 87 43.36 12.14 25.03
C PRO A 87 44.20 11.03 24.40
N GLU A 88 44.35 9.90 25.07
CA GLU A 88 45.09 8.75 24.56
C GLU A 88 44.38 8.07 23.38
N ILE A 89 43.04 8.02 23.40
CA ILE A 89 42.22 7.45 22.32
C ILE A 89 42.19 8.39 21.12
N ASP A 90 42.04 9.69 21.35
CA ASP A 90 42.06 10.71 20.29
C ASP A 90 43.41 10.74 19.56
N ASN A 91 44.52 10.79 20.32
CA ASN A 91 45.87 10.70 19.75
C ASN A 91 46.12 9.37 19.02
N LEU A 92 45.52 8.26 19.47
CA LEU A 92 45.60 6.98 18.75
C LEU A 92 44.82 7.03 17.44
N PHE A 93 43.65 7.66 17.42
CA PHE A 93 42.83 7.82 16.23
C PHE A 93 43.54 8.70 15.19
N GLY A 94 44.04 9.88 15.58
CA GLY A 94 44.78 10.77 14.69
C GLY A 94 46.01 10.10 14.06
N ARG A 95 46.79 9.32 14.85
CA ARG A 95 47.91 8.52 14.32
C ARG A 95 47.46 7.44 13.34
N THR A 96 46.34 6.78 13.62
CA THR A 96 45.77 5.75 12.74
C THR A 96 45.29 6.34 11.42
N ARG A 97 44.58 7.49 11.47
CA ARG A 97 44.12 8.24 10.30
C ARG A 97 45.30 8.74 9.45
N GLY A 98 46.33 9.30 10.10
CA GLY A 98 47.58 9.71 9.44
C GLY A 98 48.28 8.55 8.72
N ALA A 99 48.37 7.38 9.36
CA ALA A 99 48.95 6.19 8.75
C ALA A 99 48.13 5.67 7.56
N ALA A 100 46.80 5.64 7.68
CA ALA A 100 45.89 5.25 6.60
C ALA A 100 46.07 6.16 5.38
N ARG A 101 46.06 7.48 5.61
CA ARG A 101 46.27 8.48 4.55
C ARG A 101 47.63 8.33 3.86
N HIS A 102 48.69 8.07 4.61
CA HIS A 102 50.02 7.83 4.04
C HIS A 102 50.07 6.57 3.15
N ALA A 103 49.33 5.53 3.53
CA ALA A 103 49.20 4.29 2.76
C ALA A 103 48.20 4.37 1.59
N GLY A 104 47.46 5.48 1.45
CA GLY A 104 46.35 5.60 0.50
C GLY A 104 45.13 4.74 0.85
N ALA A 105 45.01 4.35 2.11
CA ALA A 105 43.92 3.56 2.67
C ALA A 105 42.95 4.43 3.48
N GLN A 106 41.84 3.85 3.91
CA GLN A 106 40.82 4.51 4.76
C GLN A 106 40.82 3.90 6.16
N VAL A 107 40.26 4.63 7.14
CA VAL A 107 40.12 4.11 8.51
C VAL A 107 38.81 3.33 8.63
N LEU A 108 38.89 2.15 9.23
CA LEU A 108 37.73 1.32 9.56
C LEU A 108 37.50 1.36 11.06
N VAL A 109 36.52 2.16 11.50
CA VAL A 109 36.09 2.28 12.89
C VAL A 109 35.13 1.15 13.23
N ARG A 110 35.56 0.23 14.10
CA ARG A 110 34.79 -0.96 14.47
C ARG A 110 34.34 -0.86 15.93
N VAL A 111 33.04 -0.70 16.13
CA VAL A 111 32.47 -0.52 17.48
C VAL A 111 31.99 -1.87 18.02
N GLN A 112 32.61 -2.33 19.10
CA GLN A 112 32.15 -3.44 19.91
C GLN A 112 31.56 -2.89 21.21
N SER A 113 30.30 -3.19 21.48
CA SER A 113 29.56 -2.56 22.59
C SER A 113 28.73 -3.57 23.37
N ALA A 114 28.73 -3.44 24.70
CA ALA A 114 27.91 -4.25 25.60
C ALA A 114 27.54 -3.47 26.88
N PRO A 115 26.42 -3.80 27.56
CA PRO A 115 25.40 -4.76 27.16
C PRO A 115 24.44 -4.15 26.12
N GLN A 116 23.25 -4.72 25.95
CA GLN A 116 22.40 -4.43 24.79
C GLN A 116 21.97 -2.97 24.67
N HIS A 117 21.73 -2.26 25.77
CA HIS A 117 21.32 -0.85 25.73
C HIS A 117 22.44 0.05 25.18
N VAL A 118 23.71 -0.26 25.45
CA VAL A 118 24.88 0.44 24.89
C VAL A 118 25.02 0.16 23.40
N ASN A 119 24.77 -1.08 22.99
CA ASN A 119 24.77 -1.45 21.58
C ASN A 119 23.65 -0.75 20.79
N ALA A 120 22.51 -0.48 21.42
CA ALA A 120 21.41 0.21 20.77
C ALA A 120 21.68 1.70 20.48
N TRP A 121 22.70 2.31 21.09
CA TRP A 121 23.04 3.72 20.84
C TRP A 121 23.36 3.96 19.36
N PRO A 122 23.00 5.13 18.80
CA PRO A 122 23.19 5.45 17.39
C PRO A 122 24.66 5.84 17.14
N TRP A 123 25.57 4.88 17.20
CA TRP A 123 27.01 5.08 17.00
C TRP A 123 27.35 5.79 15.68
N GLU A 124 26.48 5.67 14.68
CA GLU A 124 26.57 6.34 13.38
C GLU A 124 26.49 7.87 13.48
N LEU A 125 25.99 8.42 14.60
CA LEU A 125 25.99 9.84 14.94
C LEU A 125 27.31 10.32 15.58
N LEU A 126 28.33 9.47 15.75
CA LEU A 126 29.64 9.92 16.19
C LEU A 126 30.16 11.05 15.28
N LEU A 127 30.66 12.13 15.91
CA LEU A 127 31.22 13.28 15.22
C LEU A 127 32.69 13.05 14.91
N ASP A 128 33.19 13.66 13.84
CA ASP A 128 34.62 13.67 13.55
C ASP A 128 35.36 14.50 14.62
N PRO A 129 36.33 13.92 15.36
CA PRO A 129 37.04 14.65 16.40
C PRO A 129 37.95 15.76 15.86
N GLU A 130 38.36 15.73 14.57
CA GLU A 130 39.30 16.71 14.00
C GLU A 130 38.67 18.08 13.68
N ASP A 131 37.40 18.12 13.27
CA ASP A 131 36.68 19.38 12.98
C ASP A 131 36.10 20.06 14.25
N GLY A 132 36.25 19.40 15.39
CA GLY A 132 35.88 19.90 16.70
C GLY A 132 34.38 19.77 17.02
N ILE A 133 34.05 19.91 18.31
CA ILE A 133 32.68 19.94 18.84
C ILE A 133 32.06 21.36 18.63
N ALA A 134 32.48 22.14 17.64
CA ALA A 134 32.03 23.51 17.39
C ALA A 134 31.63 23.72 15.91
N ASP A 135 30.83 24.76 15.64
CA ASP A 135 29.95 24.90 14.46
C ASP A 135 30.61 24.57 13.09
N GLY A 136 30.05 23.55 12.43
CA GLY A 136 30.61 22.88 11.25
C GLY A 136 30.76 21.37 11.47
N VAL A 137 29.68 20.71 11.96
CA VAL A 137 29.76 19.36 12.51
C VAL A 137 29.71 18.29 11.41
N ASP A 138 30.84 17.64 11.15
CA ASP A 138 30.91 16.46 10.28
C ASP A 138 30.72 15.17 11.09
N PHE A 139 29.90 14.25 10.57
CA PHE A 139 29.69 12.93 11.16
C PHE A 139 30.72 11.93 10.60
N LEU A 140 31.34 11.13 11.48
CA LEU A 140 32.27 10.06 11.07
C LEU A 140 31.61 9.08 10.10
N GLY A 141 30.31 8.80 10.27
CA GLY A 141 29.56 7.91 9.38
C GLY A 141 29.46 8.38 7.91
N CYS A 142 29.76 9.67 7.65
CA CYS A 142 29.71 10.32 6.34
C CYS A 142 31.06 10.85 5.86
N ALA A 143 32.11 10.83 6.70
CA ALA A 143 33.45 11.32 6.37
C ALA A 143 34.09 10.48 5.25
N LYS A 144 34.81 11.13 4.31
CA LYS A 144 35.27 10.48 3.07
C LYS A 144 36.35 9.41 3.28
N ASP A 145 37.06 9.47 4.39
CA ASP A 145 38.23 8.65 4.69
C ASP A 145 38.02 7.70 5.88
N THR A 146 36.83 7.67 6.46
CA THR A 146 36.47 6.75 7.54
C THR A 146 35.21 5.95 7.21
N HIS A 147 35.08 4.78 7.84
CA HIS A 147 33.88 3.95 7.78
C HIS A 147 33.55 3.42 9.16
N ILE A 148 32.29 3.55 9.57
CA ILE A 148 31.81 3.05 10.85
C ILE A 148 30.98 1.78 10.70
N LEU A 149 31.27 0.78 11.53
CA LEU A 149 30.53 -0.48 11.60
C LEU A 149 30.46 -1.03 13.02
N ARG A 150 29.62 -2.05 13.22
CA ARG A 150 29.39 -2.73 14.49
C ARG A 150 29.96 -4.15 14.46
N LEU A 151 30.64 -4.56 15.53
CA LEU A 151 31.17 -5.92 15.69
C LEU A 151 30.15 -6.82 16.39
N GLY A 152 29.94 -8.02 15.84
CA GLY A 152 29.05 -9.03 16.40
C GLY A 152 29.46 -9.47 17.82
N ARG A 153 28.49 -9.48 18.74
CA ARG A 153 28.74 -9.57 20.20
C ARG A 153 29.22 -10.94 20.73
N PHE A 154 29.01 -12.03 19.99
CA PHE A 154 29.21 -13.41 20.51
C PHE A 154 30.09 -14.30 19.65
N ARG A 155 30.50 -13.83 18.47
CA ARG A 155 31.40 -14.56 17.59
C ARG A 155 32.27 -13.57 16.83
N THR A 156 33.52 -13.48 17.27
CA THR A 156 34.57 -12.64 16.67
C THR A 156 35.43 -13.42 15.68
N TYR A 157 34.94 -14.56 15.17
CA TYR A 157 35.53 -15.36 14.11
C TYR A 157 34.45 -15.69 13.06
N PRO A 158 34.79 -15.79 11.76
CA PRO A 158 33.80 -15.92 10.71
C PRO A 158 33.14 -17.30 10.69
N VAL A 159 31.82 -17.33 10.51
CA VAL A 159 31.04 -18.58 10.27
C VAL A 159 31.40 -19.18 8.92
N GLN A 160 31.51 -18.30 7.93
CA GLN A 160 31.94 -18.57 6.57
C GLN A 160 33.07 -17.58 6.27
N GLN A 161 34.20 -18.08 5.77
CA GLN A 161 35.30 -17.21 5.35
C GLN A 161 34.80 -16.32 4.21
N ALA A 162 35.10 -15.01 4.26
CA ALA A 162 34.82 -14.13 3.14
C ALA A 162 35.77 -14.52 2.01
N PRO A 163 35.29 -15.15 0.91
CA PRO A 163 36.17 -15.57 -0.16
C PRO A 163 36.68 -14.35 -0.93
N GLU A 164 37.70 -14.52 -1.76
CA GLU A 164 38.16 -13.49 -2.69
C GLU A 164 36.98 -12.91 -3.50
N PRO A 165 37.04 -11.63 -3.90
CA PRO A 165 35.99 -11.00 -4.70
C PRO A 165 35.63 -11.85 -5.93
N ILE A 166 34.34 -12.04 -6.22
CA ILE A 166 33.90 -12.83 -7.37
C ILE A 166 34.06 -12.08 -8.68
N GLU A 167 34.09 -12.82 -9.78
CA GLU A 167 33.77 -12.27 -11.08
C GLU A 167 32.27 -11.96 -11.18
N ALA A 168 31.92 -10.85 -11.87
CA ALA A 168 30.55 -10.54 -12.24
C ALA A 168 29.90 -11.67 -13.07
N PRO A 169 28.57 -11.90 -12.94
CA PRO A 169 27.60 -11.08 -12.22
C PRO A 169 27.48 -11.42 -10.72
N LEU A 170 27.14 -10.41 -9.91
CA LEU A 170 26.69 -10.63 -8.54
C LEU A 170 25.24 -11.15 -8.53
N ASN A 171 25.08 -12.42 -8.18
CA ASN A 171 23.76 -13.05 -7.95
C ASN A 171 23.10 -12.53 -6.67
N VAL A 172 21.96 -11.84 -6.81
CA VAL A 172 21.18 -11.24 -5.73
C VAL A 172 19.79 -11.86 -5.67
N LEU A 173 19.42 -12.42 -4.52
CA LEU A 173 18.05 -12.81 -4.21
C LEU A 173 17.37 -11.69 -3.43
N ILE A 174 16.37 -11.08 -4.04
CA ILE A 174 15.54 -10.05 -3.41
C ILE A 174 14.22 -10.68 -2.95
N VAL A 175 13.99 -10.70 -1.65
CA VAL A 175 12.77 -11.17 -1.02
C VAL A 175 11.93 -9.97 -0.62
N MET A 176 10.74 -9.84 -1.21
CA MET A 176 9.84 -8.72 -0.96
C MET A 176 8.57 -9.23 -0.30
N SER A 177 8.27 -8.76 0.91
CA SER A 177 7.15 -9.26 1.72
C SER A 177 6.20 -8.14 2.14
N SER A 178 4.95 -8.23 1.66
CA SER A 178 3.82 -7.41 2.12
C SER A 178 2.59 -8.32 2.27
N PRO A 179 2.57 -9.21 3.26
CA PRO A 179 1.54 -10.23 3.41
C PRO A 179 0.22 -9.62 3.90
N MET A 180 -0.91 -10.28 3.63
CA MET A 180 -2.20 -9.85 4.17
C MET A 180 -2.20 -9.87 5.71
N PRO A 181 -2.85 -8.90 6.37
CA PRO A 181 -2.89 -8.85 7.83
C PRO A 181 -3.60 -10.08 8.40
N LYS A 182 -3.22 -10.47 9.62
CA LYS A 182 -4.00 -11.43 10.41
C LYS A 182 -5.16 -10.72 11.12
N VAL A 183 -6.20 -11.47 11.47
CA VAL A 183 -7.31 -10.96 12.32
C VAL A 183 -6.75 -10.27 13.56
N GLY A 184 -7.22 -9.05 13.82
CA GLY A 184 -6.79 -8.26 14.97
C GLY A 184 -5.45 -7.52 14.82
N GLU A 185 -4.73 -7.70 13.70
CA GLU A 185 -3.53 -6.92 13.34
C GLU A 185 -3.81 -5.84 12.27
N GLU A 186 -5.07 -5.70 11.87
CA GLU A 186 -5.61 -4.83 10.83
C GLU A 186 -5.10 -3.38 10.86
N ASN A 187 -5.04 -2.79 12.05
CA ASN A 187 -4.59 -1.41 12.26
C ASN A 187 -3.10 -1.29 12.62
N ARG A 188 -2.38 -2.41 12.77
CA ARG A 188 -1.00 -2.43 13.28
C ARG A 188 0.05 -2.36 12.18
N GLU A 189 -0.27 -2.84 10.98
CA GLU A 189 0.68 -2.91 9.88
C GLU A 189 0.04 -2.46 8.56
N ALA A 190 0.50 -1.33 8.03
CA ALA A 190 0.06 -0.87 6.72
C ALA A 190 0.65 -1.78 5.64
N LEU A 191 -0.20 -2.31 4.77
CA LEU A 191 0.26 -2.85 3.49
C LEU A 191 0.96 -1.73 2.72
N PHE A 192 1.97 -2.07 1.94
CA PHE A 192 2.57 -1.13 0.99
C PHE A 192 2.44 -1.70 -0.42
N ASP A 193 2.53 -0.83 -1.43
CA ASP A 193 2.52 -1.28 -2.82
C ASP A 193 3.83 -2.02 -3.13
N LEU A 194 3.79 -3.33 -2.92
CA LEU A 194 4.90 -4.24 -3.17
C LEU A 194 5.36 -4.16 -4.63
N TYR A 195 4.43 -4.01 -5.57
CA TYR A 195 4.74 -4.00 -6.99
C TYR A 195 5.35 -2.66 -7.44
N ALA A 196 4.90 -1.54 -6.87
CA ALA A 196 5.54 -0.25 -7.11
C ALA A 196 6.97 -0.24 -6.56
N ALA A 197 7.17 -0.77 -5.34
CA ALA A 197 8.52 -0.94 -4.78
C ALA A 197 9.39 -1.85 -5.67
N LYS A 198 8.83 -2.97 -6.17
CA LYS A 198 9.52 -3.90 -7.05
C LYS A 198 9.95 -3.23 -8.35
N ARG A 199 9.04 -2.52 -9.03
CA ARG A 199 9.36 -1.78 -10.27
C ARG A 199 10.44 -0.75 -10.03
N ALA A 200 10.24 0.13 -9.04
CA ALA A 200 11.20 1.20 -8.75
C ALA A 200 12.61 0.65 -8.46
N LEU A 201 12.69 -0.47 -7.75
CA LEU A 201 13.94 -1.17 -7.47
C LEU A 201 14.54 -1.77 -8.74
N LEU A 202 13.76 -2.52 -9.52
CA LEU A 202 14.25 -3.18 -10.72
C LEU A 202 14.67 -2.19 -11.80
N ASP A 203 13.95 -1.08 -11.95
CA ASP A 203 14.28 0.01 -12.88
C ASP A 203 15.61 0.67 -12.49
N GLY A 204 15.82 0.93 -11.20
CA GLY A 204 17.08 1.47 -10.68
C GLY A 204 18.27 0.54 -10.92
N LEU A 205 18.07 -0.78 -10.86
CA LEU A 205 19.13 -1.77 -11.06
C LEU A 205 19.27 -2.23 -12.52
N GLN A 206 18.33 -1.86 -13.40
CA GLN A 206 18.29 -2.27 -14.81
C GLN A 206 19.58 -1.95 -15.58
N PRO A 207 20.24 -0.78 -15.40
CA PRO A 207 21.51 -0.51 -16.07
C PRO A 207 22.60 -1.54 -15.72
N LEU A 208 22.67 -1.98 -14.47
CA LEU A 208 23.67 -2.93 -13.99
C LEU A 208 23.38 -4.35 -14.50
N VAL A 209 22.10 -4.72 -14.59
CA VAL A 209 21.66 -5.99 -15.20
C VAL A 209 21.98 -6.02 -16.70
N ARG A 210 21.67 -4.95 -17.45
CA ARG A 210 22.00 -4.84 -18.88
C ARG A 210 23.49 -4.93 -19.15
N GLN A 211 24.31 -4.41 -18.25
CA GLN A 211 25.78 -4.52 -18.32
C GLN A 211 26.30 -5.90 -17.90
N GLY A 212 25.45 -6.82 -17.43
CA GLY A 212 25.84 -8.13 -16.91
C GLY A 212 26.66 -8.06 -15.61
N ARG A 213 26.49 -6.99 -14.82
CA ARG A 213 27.16 -6.83 -13.51
C ARG A 213 26.34 -7.43 -12.37
N LEU A 214 25.02 -7.42 -12.48
CA LEU A 214 24.10 -8.01 -11.52
C LEU A 214 23.23 -9.06 -12.21
N ASN A 215 22.88 -10.10 -11.46
CA ASN A 215 21.82 -11.02 -11.79
C ASN A 215 20.82 -11.02 -10.62
N ILE A 216 19.56 -10.66 -10.90
CA ILE A 216 18.56 -10.39 -9.86
C ILE A 216 17.43 -11.40 -10.00
N VAL A 217 17.13 -12.09 -8.90
CA VAL A 217 15.94 -12.92 -8.76
C VAL A 217 15.07 -12.32 -7.67
N VAL A 218 13.79 -12.12 -7.95
CA VAL A 218 12.82 -11.56 -6.99
C VAL A 218 11.82 -12.63 -6.56
N GLU A 219 11.66 -12.81 -5.26
CA GLU A 219 10.55 -13.54 -4.64
C GLU A 219 9.60 -12.54 -3.96
N ASP A 220 8.45 -12.28 -4.58
CA ASP A 220 7.46 -11.29 -4.15
C ASP A 220 6.23 -11.90 -3.45
N ARG A 221 6.26 -13.22 -3.19
CA ARG A 221 5.29 -13.94 -2.34
C ARG A 221 6.00 -14.89 -1.40
N PRO A 222 6.88 -14.37 -0.53
CA PRO A 222 7.85 -15.20 0.14
C PRO A 222 7.22 -16.02 1.25
N SER A 223 7.07 -17.32 1.02
CA SER A 223 6.96 -18.31 2.09
C SER A 223 8.33 -18.96 2.31
N THR A 224 8.54 -19.59 3.47
CA THR A 224 9.81 -20.30 3.71
C THR A 224 10.07 -21.41 2.71
N GLU A 225 9.02 -22.08 2.25
CA GLU A 225 9.12 -23.10 1.21
C GLU A 225 9.46 -22.48 -0.16
N ARG A 226 8.81 -21.37 -0.53
CA ARG A 226 9.12 -20.66 -1.80
C ARG A 226 10.56 -20.14 -1.82
N ILE A 227 11.04 -19.57 -0.72
CA ILE A 227 12.44 -19.15 -0.59
C ILE A 227 13.37 -20.36 -0.80
N ARG A 228 13.12 -21.51 -0.14
CA ARG A 228 13.93 -22.73 -0.36
C ARG A 228 13.87 -23.21 -1.82
N GLN A 229 12.70 -23.20 -2.44
CA GLN A 229 12.54 -23.59 -3.85
C GLN A 229 13.32 -22.67 -4.78
N THR A 230 13.27 -21.35 -4.55
CA THR A 230 14.01 -20.35 -5.32
C THR A 230 15.52 -20.54 -5.15
N ILE A 231 15.99 -20.78 -3.92
CA ILE A 231 17.39 -21.13 -3.64
C ILE A 231 17.82 -22.37 -4.42
N ARG A 232 17.03 -23.45 -4.40
CA ARG A 232 17.36 -24.73 -5.07
C ARG A 232 17.32 -24.67 -6.60
N ARG A 233 16.51 -23.78 -7.18
CA ARG A 233 16.40 -23.62 -8.64
C ARG A 233 17.57 -22.86 -9.25
N GLN A 234 18.25 -22.04 -8.46
CA GLN A 234 19.36 -21.23 -8.94
C GLN A 234 20.68 -22.03 -8.89
N ALA A 235 21.11 -22.52 -10.05
CA ALA A 235 22.33 -23.35 -10.16
C ALA A 235 23.60 -22.60 -9.69
N ASP A 236 23.70 -21.30 -10.00
CA ASP A 236 24.86 -20.47 -9.67
C ASP A 236 24.81 -19.87 -8.24
N GLY A 237 23.88 -20.34 -7.40
CA GLY A 237 23.69 -19.85 -6.03
C GLY A 237 23.37 -18.36 -5.91
N PHE A 238 23.42 -17.85 -4.68
CA PHE A 238 23.22 -16.44 -4.36
C PHE A 238 24.32 -15.93 -3.45
N HIS A 239 24.85 -14.74 -3.77
CA HIS A 239 25.89 -14.07 -2.98
C HIS A 239 25.31 -13.04 -2.02
N VAL A 240 24.16 -12.47 -2.38
CA VAL A 240 23.46 -11.46 -1.58
C VAL A 240 22.01 -11.90 -1.36
N PHE A 241 21.58 -11.87 -0.11
CA PHE A 241 20.18 -11.99 0.28
C PHE A 241 19.66 -10.62 0.73
N HIS A 242 18.71 -10.05 -0.01
CA HIS A 242 18.11 -8.76 0.33
C HIS A 242 16.64 -8.96 0.70
N TYR A 243 16.30 -8.74 1.96
CA TYR A 243 14.92 -8.72 2.43
C TYR A 243 14.37 -7.30 2.49
N LEU A 244 13.19 -7.09 1.91
CA LEU A 244 12.40 -5.87 1.97
C LEU A 244 10.99 -6.19 2.48
N GLY A 245 10.60 -5.65 3.63
CA GLY A 245 9.27 -5.89 4.19
C GLY A 245 9.17 -5.65 5.70
N HIS A 246 8.04 -6.05 6.28
CA HIS A 246 7.82 -5.90 7.71
C HIS A 246 8.71 -6.86 8.51
N ALA A 247 9.50 -6.31 9.44
CA ALA A 247 10.34 -7.08 10.34
C ALA A 247 10.20 -6.57 11.78
N ALA A 248 10.71 -7.38 12.70
CA ALA A 248 10.83 -7.04 14.10
C ALA A 248 12.20 -7.49 14.62
N PRO A 249 12.63 -7.04 15.81
CA PRO A 249 13.93 -7.40 16.40
C PRO A 249 14.24 -8.90 16.52
N ASN A 250 13.23 -9.78 16.43
CA ASN A 250 13.37 -11.24 16.56
C ASN A 250 12.92 -12.03 15.31
N GLY A 251 12.65 -11.38 14.18
CA GLY A 251 12.21 -12.09 12.98
C GLY A 251 11.65 -11.23 11.85
N PHE A 252 11.12 -11.92 10.85
CA PHE A 252 10.63 -11.35 9.60
C PHE A 252 9.17 -11.75 9.38
N LYS A 253 8.37 -10.88 8.76
CA LYS A 253 7.02 -11.24 8.34
C LYS A 253 7.08 -11.77 6.91
N LEU A 254 6.70 -13.03 6.73
CA LEU A 254 6.59 -13.74 5.46
C LEU A 254 5.13 -14.10 5.19
N GLU A 255 4.88 -14.77 4.08
CA GLU A 255 3.57 -15.33 3.74
C GLU A 255 3.44 -16.79 4.20
N ASP A 256 2.27 -17.14 4.69
CA ASP A 256 1.80 -18.53 4.69
C ASP A 256 1.26 -18.91 3.30
N PRO A 257 0.90 -20.19 3.05
CA PRO A 257 0.41 -20.60 1.74
C PRO A 257 -0.91 -19.93 1.32
N SER A 258 -1.65 -19.32 2.25
CA SER A 258 -2.87 -18.54 1.97
C SER A 258 -2.59 -17.05 1.73
N GLY A 259 -1.32 -16.63 1.77
CA GLY A 259 -0.89 -15.25 1.62
C GLY A 259 -1.08 -14.38 2.87
N ARG A 260 -1.46 -14.97 4.02
CA ARG A 260 -1.56 -14.25 5.30
C ARG A 260 -0.17 -14.12 5.94
N GLY A 261 -0.02 -13.11 6.78
CA GLY A 261 1.23 -12.84 7.49
C GLY A 261 1.64 -13.94 8.46
N ARG A 262 2.81 -14.54 8.23
CA ARG A 262 3.47 -15.46 9.16
C ARG A 262 4.74 -14.83 9.69
N PHE A 263 4.82 -14.72 11.02
CA PHE A 263 6.06 -14.31 11.66
C PHE A 263 7.06 -15.48 11.64
N VAL A 264 8.26 -15.21 11.14
CA VAL A 264 9.36 -16.17 11.00
C VAL A 264 10.50 -15.73 11.87
N HIS A 265 10.78 -16.50 12.92
CA HIS A 265 11.87 -16.20 13.84
C HIS A 265 13.24 -16.32 13.18
N ASN A 266 14.21 -15.55 13.68
CA ASN A 266 15.58 -15.53 13.19
C ASN A 266 16.17 -16.94 13.02
N ALA A 267 15.97 -17.83 14.01
CA ALA A 267 16.49 -19.20 13.95
C ALA A 267 15.92 -20.04 12.80
N GLU A 268 14.66 -19.81 12.39
CA GLU A 268 14.05 -20.52 11.27
C GLU A 268 14.65 -20.06 9.94
N LEU A 269 14.76 -18.74 9.73
CA LEU A 269 15.33 -18.19 8.50
C LEU A 269 16.84 -18.45 8.41
N CYS A 270 17.57 -18.46 9.53
CA CYS A 270 18.98 -18.87 9.55
C CYS A 270 19.17 -20.28 8.98
N LYS A 271 18.30 -21.24 9.31
CA LYS A 271 18.36 -22.61 8.76
C LYS A 271 18.12 -22.66 7.25
N ILE A 272 17.35 -21.72 6.71
CA ILE A 272 17.10 -21.62 5.27
C ILE A 272 18.33 -21.02 4.59
N LEU A 273 18.83 -19.90 5.11
CA LEU A 273 19.97 -19.21 4.52
C LEU A 273 21.28 -19.98 4.69
N SER A 274 21.38 -20.90 5.65
CA SER A 274 22.50 -21.83 5.74
C SER A 274 22.58 -22.83 4.58
N GLU A 275 21.51 -22.97 3.78
CA GLU A 275 21.54 -23.73 2.51
C GLU A 275 22.25 -22.95 1.38
N LEU A 276 22.63 -21.67 1.60
CA LEU A 276 23.40 -20.87 0.66
C LEU A 276 24.90 -20.95 0.98
N PRO A 277 25.70 -21.73 0.23
CA PRO A 277 27.12 -21.90 0.50
C PRO A 277 27.94 -20.64 0.22
N ASP A 278 27.50 -19.80 -0.73
CA ASP A 278 28.22 -18.62 -1.21
C ASP A 278 27.65 -17.29 -0.69
N LEU A 279 26.82 -17.32 0.36
CA LEU A 279 26.21 -16.11 0.92
C LEU A 279 27.27 -15.23 1.59
N ARG A 280 27.49 -14.03 1.04
CA ARG A 280 28.51 -13.07 1.51
C ARG A 280 27.92 -11.90 2.26
N LEU A 281 26.70 -11.50 1.92
CA LEU A 281 26.04 -10.33 2.48
C LEU A 281 24.54 -10.59 2.62
N ALA A 282 23.97 -10.20 3.75
CA ALA A 282 22.54 -10.04 3.91
C ALA A 282 22.18 -8.57 4.12
N VAL A 283 21.14 -8.09 3.45
CA VAL A 283 20.60 -6.74 3.60
C VAL A 283 19.18 -6.88 4.13
N PHE A 284 18.91 -6.43 5.34
CA PHE A 284 17.61 -6.52 5.99
C PHE A 284 16.94 -5.15 6.04
N ALA A 285 16.37 -4.72 4.91
CA ALA A 285 15.51 -3.55 4.79
C ALA A 285 14.11 -3.82 5.39
N GLY A 286 14.12 -4.16 6.67
CA GLY A 286 12.93 -4.30 7.51
C GLY A 286 13.15 -3.61 8.85
N CYS A 287 12.06 -3.18 9.47
CA CYS A 287 12.09 -2.37 10.67
C CYS A 287 12.88 -3.05 11.81
N GLU A 288 13.77 -2.28 12.45
CA GLU A 288 14.40 -2.62 13.73
C GLU A 288 15.24 -3.91 13.72
N THR A 289 15.71 -4.37 12.56
CA THR A 289 16.58 -5.56 12.44
C THR A 289 17.97 -5.39 13.07
N ALA A 290 18.43 -4.14 13.28
CA ALA A 290 19.66 -3.83 14.01
C ALA A 290 19.45 -3.59 15.52
N ARG A 291 18.20 -3.62 16.00
CA ARG A 291 17.87 -3.49 17.43
C ARG A 291 17.60 -4.88 18.00
N ALA A 292 18.00 -5.15 19.23
CA ALA A 292 17.54 -6.35 19.92
C ALA A 292 16.15 -6.14 20.52
N PRO A 293 15.41 -7.23 20.81
CA PRO A 293 14.14 -7.13 21.51
C PRO A 293 14.29 -6.46 22.89
N ALA A 294 13.15 -6.09 23.50
CA ALA A 294 13.15 -5.63 24.88
C ALA A 294 13.33 -6.82 25.84
N ALA A 295 14.17 -6.65 26.87
CA ALA A 295 14.44 -7.67 27.88
C ALA A 295 13.14 -8.18 28.53
N ALA A 296 12.89 -9.49 28.47
CA ALA A 296 11.86 -10.09 29.31
C ALA A 296 12.44 -10.25 30.73
N ALA A 297 11.60 -10.12 31.76
CA ALA A 297 12.04 -10.34 33.13
C ALA A 297 12.56 -11.78 33.29
N GLY A 298 13.87 -11.93 33.52
CA GLY A 298 14.52 -13.22 33.77
C GLY A 298 15.50 -13.74 32.70
N ASP A 299 15.86 -12.95 31.69
CA ASP A 299 16.72 -13.42 30.59
C ASP A 299 18.20 -13.71 30.95
N ASP A 300 18.74 -14.73 30.26
CA ASP A 300 20.07 -15.34 30.36
C ASP A 300 21.25 -14.35 30.22
N TRP A 301 22.41 -14.67 30.80
CA TRP A 301 23.66 -13.87 30.75
C TRP A 301 24.17 -13.64 29.31
N ARG A 302 23.67 -14.44 28.35
CA ARG A 302 23.93 -14.28 26.92
C ARG A 302 23.24 -13.06 26.30
N GLY A 303 22.33 -12.39 27.00
CA GLY A 303 21.65 -11.18 26.53
C GLY A 303 20.80 -11.38 25.28
N GLN A 304 19.85 -10.48 25.06
CA GLN A 304 19.09 -10.47 23.81
C GLN A 304 19.95 -9.89 22.67
N MET A 305 19.92 -10.51 21.49
CA MET A 305 20.67 -10.12 20.30
C MET A 305 19.75 -9.52 19.24
N SER A 306 20.26 -8.57 18.46
CA SER A 306 19.56 -8.08 17.27
C SER A 306 19.42 -9.17 16.20
N THR A 307 18.51 -8.97 15.25
CA THR A 307 18.44 -9.83 14.05
C THR A 307 19.76 -9.80 13.30
N ALA A 308 20.37 -8.63 13.10
CA ALA A 308 21.67 -8.52 12.43
C ALA A 308 22.77 -9.35 13.14
N ASP A 309 22.86 -9.27 14.47
CA ASP A 309 23.84 -10.04 15.23
C ASP A 309 23.60 -11.55 15.16
N HIS A 310 22.34 -12.00 15.15
CA HIS A 310 22.01 -13.42 14.98
C HIS A 310 22.55 -13.97 13.65
N PHE A 311 22.35 -13.25 12.56
CA PHE A 311 22.78 -13.70 11.24
C PHE A 311 24.29 -13.61 11.05
N VAL A 312 24.94 -12.59 11.60
CA VAL A 312 26.42 -12.51 11.65
C VAL A 312 27.02 -13.69 12.41
N ARG A 313 26.39 -14.11 13.52
CA ARG A 313 26.86 -15.22 14.36
C ARG A 313 26.69 -16.57 13.69
N ASP A 314 25.58 -16.77 12.97
CA ASP A 314 25.11 -18.12 12.60
C ASP A 314 25.20 -18.44 11.10
N VAL A 315 25.20 -17.46 10.20
CA VAL A 315 25.03 -17.73 8.75
C VAL A 315 25.89 -16.86 7.83
N CYS A 316 25.89 -15.54 8.02
CA CYS A 316 26.37 -14.59 7.01
C CYS A 316 27.60 -13.80 7.52
N PRO A 317 28.66 -13.59 6.72
CA PRO A 317 29.83 -12.82 7.16
C PRO A 317 29.53 -11.37 7.51
N MET A 318 28.60 -10.75 6.78
CA MET A 318 28.23 -9.34 6.90
C MET A 318 26.72 -9.16 6.79
N VAL A 319 26.16 -8.29 7.62
CA VAL A 319 24.73 -7.99 7.60
C VAL A 319 24.53 -6.49 7.67
N ILE A 320 23.73 -5.93 6.77
CA ILE A 320 23.18 -4.58 6.93
C ILE A 320 21.80 -4.71 7.57
N GLY A 321 21.64 -4.14 8.76
CA GLY A 321 20.36 -4.05 9.47
C GLY A 321 19.86 -2.60 9.56
N MET A 322 18.61 -2.42 9.98
CA MET A 322 18.00 -1.10 10.16
C MET A 322 17.73 -0.83 11.64
N GLN A 323 18.11 0.34 12.15
CA GLN A 323 17.83 0.76 13.53
C GLN A 323 16.35 1.09 13.76
N THR A 324 15.64 1.45 12.69
CA THR A 324 14.23 1.86 12.67
C THR A 324 13.64 1.58 11.28
N VAL A 325 12.42 2.04 11.00
CA VAL A 325 11.79 1.95 9.68
C VAL A 325 12.58 2.80 8.68
N LEU A 326 12.98 2.23 7.54
CA LEU A 326 13.50 3.00 6.41
C LEU A 326 12.35 3.26 5.42
N PRO A 327 11.94 4.52 5.18
CA PRO A 327 10.85 4.82 4.24
C PRO A 327 11.17 4.33 2.81
N PHE A 328 10.15 3.90 2.05
CA PHE A 328 10.35 3.35 0.70
C PHE A 328 11.05 4.30 -0.28
N GLY A 329 10.73 5.60 -0.22
CA GLY A 329 11.43 6.61 -1.02
C GLY A 329 12.93 6.61 -0.75
N THR A 330 13.32 6.47 0.52
CA THR A 330 14.72 6.36 0.92
C THR A 330 15.34 5.01 0.58
N GLU A 331 14.59 3.91 0.72
CA GLU A 331 15.04 2.57 0.33
C GLU A 331 15.45 2.50 -1.14
N LYS A 332 14.72 3.19 -2.03
CA LYS A 332 15.08 3.32 -3.44
C LYS A 332 16.46 3.96 -3.63
N ILE A 333 16.72 5.06 -2.92
CA ILE A 333 18.00 5.80 -2.97
C ILE A 333 19.12 4.92 -2.42
N PHE A 334 18.87 4.29 -1.27
CA PHE A 334 19.79 3.36 -0.63
C PHE A 334 20.19 2.24 -1.58
N THR A 335 19.22 1.48 -2.10
CA THR A 335 19.44 0.32 -2.96
C THR A 335 20.18 0.71 -4.24
N SER A 336 19.77 1.78 -4.93
CA SER A 336 20.41 2.19 -6.18
C SER A 336 21.89 2.54 -5.96
N SER A 337 22.18 3.45 -5.01
CA SER A 337 23.54 3.89 -4.71
C SER A 337 24.42 2.76 -4.17
N PHE A 338 23.86 1.89 -3.33
CA PHE A 338 24.56 0.77 -2.72
C PHE A 338 24.99 -0.27 -3.77
N TYR A 339 24.05 -0.74 -4.61
CA TYR A 339 24.36 -1.77 -5.61
C TYR A 339 25.18 -1.23 -6.78
N GLU A 340 25.03 0.05 -7.16
CA GLU A 340 25.94 0.70 -8.10
C GLU A 340 27.38 0.68 -7.59
N SER A 341 27.57 1.01 -6.31
CA SER A 341 28.87 1.00 -5.66
C SER A 341 29.47 -0.41 -5.58
N LEU A 342 28.66 -1.41 -5.20
CA LEU A 342 29.10 -2.82 -5.20
C LEU A 342 29.46 -3.30 -6.61
N ALA A 343 28.63 -2.97 -7.60
CA ALA A 343 28.87 -3.31 -9.01
C ALA A 343 30.14 -2.65 -9.57
N ALA A 344 30.57 -1.51 -9.01
CA ALA A 344 31.82 -0.85 -9.32
C ALA A 344 33.06 -1.44 -8.60
N GLY A 345 32.88 -2.51 -7.81
CA GLY A 345 33.95 -3.17 -7.06
C GLY A 345 34.37 -2.42 -5.80
N HIS A 346 33.53 -1.52 -5.27
CA HIS A 346 33.77 -0.93 -3.96
C HIS A 346 33.54 -1.95 -2.84
N THR A 347 34.21 -1.71 -1.71
CA THR A 347 34.00 -2.48 -0.47
C THR A 347 32.58 -2.26 0.07
N VAL A 348 32.03 -3.24 0.81
CA VAL A 348 30.69 -3.11 1.41
C VAL A 348 30.59 -1.88 2.31
N ALA A 349 31.64 -1.59 3.09
CA ALA A 349 31.69 -0.37 3.91
C ALA A 349 31.63 0.91 3.06
N THR A 350 32.38 0.97 1.95
CA THR A 350 32.35 2.12 1.04
C THR A 350 30.99 2.28 0.37
N ALA A 351 30.39 1.17 -0.08
CA ALA A 351 29.07 1.20 -0.68
C ALA A 351 28.02 1.73 0.30
N LEU A 352 28.06 1.31 1.57
CA LEU A 352 27.15 1.83 2.59
C LEU A 352 27.37 3.33 2.86
N ARG A 353 28.63 3.77 2.97
CA ARG A 353 28.94 5.20 3.16
C ARG A 353 28.41 6.06 2.00
N LEU A 354 28.61 5.62 0.75
CA LEU A 354 28.10 6.33 -0.42
C LEU A 354 26.56 6.35 -0.47
N ALA A 355 25.92 5.26 -0.04
CA ALA A 355 24.46 5.23 0.10
C ALA A 355 23.98 6.21 1.18
N ARG A 356 24.63 6.28 2.35
CA ARG A 356 24.33 7.27 3.40
C ARG A 356 24.48 8.70 2.89
N GLN A 357 25.54 8.98 2.13
CA GLN A 357 25.76 10.30 1.52
C GLN A 357 24.63 10.65 0.54
N ALA A 358 24.25 9.73 -0.34
CA ALA A 358 23.16 9.93 -1.29
C ALA A 358 21.82 10.22 -0.58
N ILE A 359 21.53 9.50 0.51
CA ILE A 359 20.35 9.77 1.35
C ILE A 359 20.47 11.14 2.02
N ALA A 360 21.60 11.45 2.66
CA ALA A 360 21.81 12.70 3.40
C ALA A 360 21.63 13.95 2.52
N THR A 361 21.97 13.87 1.23
CA THR A 361 21.82 14.95 0.25
C THR A 361 20.43 15.03 -0.39
N ASP A 362 19.56 14.05 -0.19
CA ASP A 362 18.20 14.05 -0.74
C ASP A 362 17.29 14.99 0.05
N GLU A 363 16.51 15.82 -0.65
CA GLU A 363 15.62 16.82 -0.05
C GLU A 363 14.52 16.17 0.81
N PHE A 364 14.03 15.00 0.40
CA PHE A 364 12.87 14.33 1.00
C PHE A 364 13.24 13.18 1.95
N SER A 365 14.53 12.89 2.11
CA SER A 365 15.06 11.78 2.93
C SER A 365 16.25 12.18 3.79
N GLY A 366 16.88 13.32 3.53
CA GLY A 366 18.23 13.64 3.98
C GLY A 366 18.33 14.21 5.38
N GLY A 367 19.21 15.22 5.54
CA GLY A 367 19.61 15.77 6.84
C GLY A 367 18.44 16.06 7.79
N ALA A 368 17.35 16.65 7.27
CA ALA A 368 16.16 17.01 8.03
C ALA A 368 15.38 15.83 8.63
N LEU A 369 15.50 14.62 8.06
CA LEU A 369 14.75 13.44 8.48
C LEU A 369 15.63 12.33 9.06
N LEU A 370 16.97 12.47 8.99
CA LEU A 370 17.96 11.53 9.52
C LEU A 370 17.90 10.10 8.96
N ASN A 371 17.26 9.88 7.82
CA ASN A 371 17.09 8.52 7.29
C ASN A 371 18.45 7.85 6.94
N TRP A 372 19.51 8.64 6.70
CA TRP A 372 20.86 8.13 6.43
C TRP A 372 21.51 7.42 7.64
N VAL A 373 21.07 7.71 8.87
CA VAL A 373 21.59 7.09 10.11
C VAL A 373 21.07 5.66 10.28
N VAL A 374 19.94 5.35 9.65
CA VAL A 374 19.16 4.12 9.88
C VAL A 374 19.89 2.83 9.52
N PRO A 375 20.56 2.69 8.35
CA PRO A 375 21.20 1.44 7.98
C PRO A 375 22.53 1.27 8.71
N THR A 376 22.77 0.11 9.32
CA THR A 376 23.99 -0.20 10.08
C THR A 376 24.64 -1.48 9.58
N LEU A 377 25.97 -1.46 9.42
CA LEU A 377 26.75 -2.63 9.02
C LEU A 377 27.22 -3.39 10.26
N HIS A 378 26.79 -4.64 10.38
CA HIS A 378 27.28 -5.60 11.36
C HIS A 378 28.21 -6.58 10.68
N VAL A 379 29.37 -6.82 11.29
CA VAL A 379 30.36 -7.80 10.80
C VAL A 379 30.81 -8.72 11.92
N GLY A 380 31.21 -9.93 11.57
CA GLY A 380 31.89 -10.84 12.49
C GLY A 380 33.33 -10.38 12.72
N ALA A 381 34.30 -11.19 12.26
CA ALA A 381 35.72 -10.88 12.39
C ALA A 381 36.33 -10.19 11.16
N ASN A 382 35.75 -10.46 9.99
CA ASN A 382 36.34 -10.13 8.70
C ASN A 382 36.17 -8.65 8.39
N GLU A 383 37.12 -8.09 7.64
CA GLU A 383 36.93 -6.78 7.05
C GLU A 383 35.81 -6.81 6.01
N PRO A 384 34.98 -5.76 5.93
CA PRO A 384 33.91 -5.67 4.94
C PRO A 384 34.47 -5.33 3.56
N GLY A 385 35.15 -6.30 2.94
CA GLY A 385 35.84 -6.17 1.65
C GLY A 385 34.90 -5.99 0.44
N ALA A 386 35.49 -6.00 -0.76
CA ALA A 386 34.74 -5.95 -2.01
C ALA A 386 34.07 -7.30 -2.29
N LEU A 387 32.84 -7.27 -2.80
CA LEU A 387 32.15 -8.50 -3.22
C LEU A 387 32.54 -8.92 -4.63
N ILE A 388 32.75 -7.94 -5.53
CA ILE A 388 33.07 -8.14 -6.95
C ILE A 388 34.50 -7.64 -7.21
N ASP A 389 35.27 -8.39 -8.00
CA ASP A 389 36.57 -7.91 -8.49
C ASP A 389 36.35 -6.69 -9.40
N LYS A 390 36.95 -5.56 -9.00
CA LYS A 390 36.92 -4.29 -9.74
C LYS A 390 37.44 -4.41 -11.19
N ARG A 391 38.25 -5.44 -11.48
CA ARG A 391 38.79 -5.71 -12.81
C ARG A 391 37.79 -6.42 -13.72
N THR A 392 36.78 -7.09 -13.16
CA THR A 392 35.82 -7.84 -13.95
C THR A 392 34.93 -6.91 -14.76
N ARG A 393 34.69 -7.29 -16.02
CA ARG A 393 33.70 -6.65 -16.89
C ARG A 393 32.48 -7.56 -16.98
N GLY A 394 31.31 -6.99 -16.72
CA GLY A 394 30.06 -7.71 -16.98
C GLY A 394 29.90 -8.01 -18.47
N ARG A 395 29.21 -9.10 -18.78
CA ARG A 395 28.87 -9.47 -20.17
C ARG A 395 27.51 -8.86 -20.49
N PRO A 396 27.41 -7.86 -21.40
CA PRO A 396 26.15 -7.21 -21.67
C PRO A 396 25.09 -8.21 -22.13
N ILE A 397 23.89 -8.12 -21.53
CA ILE A 397 22.76 -8.99 -21.83
C ILE A 397 21.76 -8.17 -22.66
N VAL A 398 21.31 -8.73 -23.79
CA VAL A 398 20.23 -8.14 -24.58
C VAL A 398 18.91 -8.54 -23.94
N LEU A 399 18.28 -7.58 -23.24
CA LEU A 399 16.93 -7.75 -22.74
C LEU A 399 15.94 -7.67 -23.91
N ARG A 400 14.87 -8.49 -23.86
CA ARG A 400 13.76 -8.35 -24.81
C ARG A 400 13.09 -7.00 -24.57
N PRO A 401 12.70 -6.26 -25.62
CA PRO A 401 11.96 -5.03 -25.45
C PRO A 401 10.61 -5.36 -24.80
N ARG A 402 10.29 -4.61 -23.75
CA ARG A 402 8.99 -4.65 -23.11
C ARG A 402 7.97 -4.00 -24.06
N VAL A 403 7.03 -4.79 -24.58
CA VAL A 403 6.03 -4.30 -25.54
C VAL A 403 4.71 -4.04 -24.85
N TYR A 404 4.35 -2.76 -24.77
CA TYR A 404 3.04 -2.30 -24.31
C TYR A 404 2.48 -1.25 -25.27
N ARG A 405 1.26 -1.48 -25.77
CA ARG A 405 0.56 -0.58 -26.71
C ARG A 405 -0.84 -0.22 -26.22
N PRO A 406 -1.04 0.97 -25.64
CA PRO A 406 -2.37 1.51 -25.35
C PRO A 406 -2.97 2.20 -26.59
N PHE A 407 -4.27 2.00 -26.84
CA PHE A 407 -5.04 2.59 -27.94
C PHE A 407 -6.34 3.19 -27.41
N GLY A 408 -6.45 4.52 -27.44
CA GLY A 408 -7.60 5.23 -26.90
C GLY A 408 -7.73 5.15 -25.37
N ILE A 409 -6.62 4.88 -24.69
CA ILE A 409 -6.52 4.82 -23.23
C ILE A 409 -5.65 5.99 -22.78
N ALA A 410 -6.15 6.80 -21.86
CA ALA A 410 -5.31 7.74 -21.12
C ALA A 410 -4.42 6.93 -20.16
N GLN A 411 -3.10 7.14 -20.20
CA GLN A 411 -2.18 6.48 -19.26
C GLN A 411 -2.68 6.71 -17.83
N GLY A 412 -2.78 5.63 -17.05
CA GLY A 412 -3.20 5.71 -15.66
C GLY A 412 -2.18 6.47 -14.81
N ASP A 413 -2.64 7.10 -13.72
CA ASP A 413 -1.74 7.72 -12.75
C ASP A 413 -0.81 6.62 -12.18
N PRO A 414 0.54 6.76 -12.31
CA PRO A 414 1.49 5.80 -11.77
C PRO A 414 1.41 5.62 -10.25
N ARG A 415 0.70 6.51 -9.54
CA ARG A 415 0.47 6.52 -8.09
C ARG A 415 -0.85 5.85 -7.69
N PHE A 416 -1.36 4.94 -8.53
CA PHE A 416 -2.52 4.09 -8.26
C PHE A 416 -2.50 3.48 -6.85
N ILE A 417 -3.65 3.45 -6.17
CA ILE A 417 -3.78 2.81 -4.86
C ILE A 417 -3.73 1.29 -5.01
N SER A 418 -2.66 0.71 -4.48
CA SER A 418 -2.43 -0.73 -4.53
C SER A 418 -3.47 -1.53 -3.76
N ARG A 419 -4.50 -1.96 -4.49
CA ARG A 419 -5.40 -3.06 -4.15
C ARG A 419 -4.64 -4.38 -4.30
N LEU A 420 -3.74 -4.65 -3.35
CA LEU A 420 -2.66 -5.62 -3.52
C LEU A 420 -3.19 -7.03 -3.81
N THR A 421 -4.29 -7.43 -3.18
CA THR A 421 -4.92 -8.75 -3.38
C THR A 421 -5.46 -8.88 -4.80
N GLU A 422 -6.19 -7.87 -5.26
CA GLU A 422 -6.77 -7.76 -6.59
C GLU A 422 -5.67 -7.74 -7.65
N LEU A 423 -4.63 -6.92 -7.44
CA LEU A 423 -3.48 -6.80 -8.34
C LEU A 423 -2.76 -8.15 -8.48
N ARG A 424 -2.51 -8.86 -7.37
CA ARG A 424 -1.91 -10.21 -7.38
C ARG A 424 -2.73 -11.19 -8.21
N GLN A 425 -4.04 -11.21 -8.01
CA GLN A 425 -4.92 -12.11 -8.76
C GLN A 425 -4.96 -11.78 -10.24
N ALA A 426 -5.09 -10.50 -10.57
CA ALA A 426 -5.10 -10.05 -11.95
C ALA A 426 -3.80 -10.43 -12.67
N ILE A 427 -2.65 -10.22 -12.02
CA ILE A 427 -1.34 -10.64 -12.53
C ILE A 427 -1.28 -12.16 -12.71
N ASP A 428 -1.78 -12.97 -11.77
CA ASP A 428 -1.75 -14.43 -11.92
C ASP A 428 -2.60 -14.93 -13.10
N VAL A 429 -3.74 -14.31 -13.34
CA VAL A 429 -4.60 -14.61 -14.49
C VAL A 429 -3.89 -14.26 -15.79
N LEU A 430 -3.41 -13.02 -15.91
CA LEU A 430 -2.83 -12.50 -17.14
C LEU A 430 -1.42 -13.04 -17.42
N ALA A 431 -0.66 -13.42 -16.40
CA ALA A 431 0.61 -14.12 -16.54
C ALA A 431 0.44 -15.61 -16.88
N GLY A 432 -0.78 -16.15 -16.79
CA GLY A 432 -1.09 -17.55 -17.10
C GLY A 432 -0.78 -18.54 -15.98
N LYS A 433 -0.67 -18.06 -14.73
CA LYS A 433 -0.46 -18.89 -13.53
C LYS A 433 -1.75 -19.58 -13.04
N THR A 434 -2.90 -19.17 -13.57
CA THR A 434 -4.21 -19.77 -13.27
C THR A 434 -4.85 -20.36 -14.54
N PRO A 435 -5.82 -21.28 -14.39
CA PRO A 435 -6.61 -21.78 -15.51
C PRO A 435 -7.57 -20.73 -16.11
N ALA A 436 -7.81 -19.61 -15.41
CA ALA A 436 -8.65 -18.54 -15.93
C ALA A 436 -7.99 -17.88 -17.14
N ARG A 437 -8.82 -17.55 -18.13
CA ARG A 437 -8.42 -16.96 -19.41
C ARG A 437 -8.94 -15.55 -19.61
N LEU A 438 -10.04 -15.23 -18.94
CA LEU A 438 -10.64 -13.91 -18.89
C LEU A 438 -10.48 -13.33 -17.50
N LEU A 439 -9.91 -12.13 -17.41
CA LEU A 439 -9.99 -11.27 -16.24
C LEU A 439 -11.13 -10.27 -16.46
N HIS A 440 -12.12 -10.26 -15.59
CA HIS A 440 -13.23 -9.32 -15.63
C HIS A 440 -13.16 -8.37 -14.43
N VAL A 441 -12.84 -7.10 -14.69
CA VAL A 441 -12.77 -6.06 -13.68
C VAL A 441 -14.05 -5.24 -13.71
N LYS A 442 -14.92 -5.41 -12.71
CA LYS A 442 -16.21 -4.72 -12.61
C LYS A 442 -16.24 -3.66 -11.51
N GLY A 443 -17.05 -2.63 -11.67
CA GLY A 443 -17.17 -1.56 -10.66
C GLY A 443 -17.79 -0.28 -11.22
N VAL A 444 -18.25 0.59 -10.33
CA VAL A 444 -18.88 1.86 -10.72
C VAL A 444 -17.92 2.79 -11.49
N ALA A 445 -18.46 3.80 -12.17
CA ALA A 445 -17.64 4.84 -12.79
C ALA A 445 -16.78 5.54 -11.70
N GLY A 446 -15.52 5.86 -12.03
CA GLY A 446 -14.60 6.50 -11.09
C GLY A 446 -13.92 5.56 -10.08
N SER A 447 -14.22 4.25 -10.04
CA SER A 447 -13.52 3.31 -9.14
C SER A 447 -12.10 2.94 -9.57
N GLY A 448 -11.60 3.52 -10.66
CA GLY A 448 -10.21 3.32 -11.13
C GLY A 448 -9.98 2.04 -11.93
N LYS A 449 -11.00 1.44 -12.55
CA LYS A 449 -10.88 0.19 -13.34
C LYS A 449 -9.82 0.27 -14.45
N SER A 450 -9.85 1.33 -15.26
CA SER A 450 -8.91 1.52 -16.36
C SER A 450 -7.47 1.63 -15.83
N ALA A 451 -7.26 2.44 -14.78
CA ALA A 451 -5.98 2.59 -14.12
C ALA A 451 -5.49 1.28 -13.46
N PHE A 452 -6.40 0.49 -12.88
CA PHE A 452 -6.07 -0.83 -12.32
C PHE A 452 -5.61 -1.80 -13.41
N VAL A 453 -6.32 -1.90 -14.54
CA VAL A 453 -5.90 -2.79 -15.64
C VAL A 453 -4.59 -2.32 -16.26
N ASP A 454 -4.42 -1.01 -16.49
CA ASP A 454 -3.15 -0.43 -16.94
C ASP A 454 -2.00 -0.80 -15.99
N ARG A 455 -2.23 -0.66 -14.68
CA ARG A 455 -1.27 -1.06 -13.63
C ARG A 455 -0.93 -2.55 -13.68
N VAL A 456 -1.93 -3.43 -13.81
CA VAL A 456 -1.73 -4.88 -13.92
C VAL A 456 -0.88 -5.21 -15.14
N LEU A 457 -1.22 -4.64 -16.30
CA LEU A 457 -0.45 -4.84 -17.53
C LEU A 457 0.99 -4.36 -17.34
N ASP A 458 1.17 -3.25 -16.63
CA ASP A 458 2.49 -2.70 -16.35
C ASP A 458 3.34 -3.64 -15.47
N ASP A 459 2.74 -4.39 -14.55
CA ASP A 459 3.45 -5.29 -13.63
C ASP A 459 3.69 -6.72 -14.15
N LEU A 460 3.23 -7.05 -15.36
CA LEU A 460 3.51 -8.35 -15.97
C LEU A 460 5.01 -8.52 -16.28
N ASP A 461 5.44 -9.75 -16.57
CA ASP A 461 6.82 -10.06 -16.98
C ASP A 461 7.16 -9.45 -18.36
N ASP A 462 8.40 -9.02 -18.59
CA ASP A 462 8.84 -8.35 -19.83
C ASP A 462 8.61 -9.17 -21.12
N ASP A 463 8.50 -10.49 -21.01
CA ASP A 463 8.26 -11.41 -22.13
C ASP A 463 6.78 -11.51 -22.57
N VAL A 464 5.86 -10.85 -21.87
CA VAL A 464 4.43 -10.84 -22.21
C VAL A 464 4.10 -9.65 -23.13
N VAL A 465 3.57 -9.88 -24.33
CA VAL A 465 3.15 -8.76 -25.20
C VAL A 465 1.78 -8.24 -24.77
N ARG A 466 1.63 -6.92 -24.61
CA ARG A 466 0.43 -6.29 -24.03
C ARG A 466 -0.19 -5.28 -24.99
N VAL A 467 -1.49 -5.41 -25.20
CA VAL A 467 -2.31 -4.45 -25.96
C VAL A 467 -3.49 -4.04 -25.08
N PHE A 468 -3.71 -2.73 -24.92
CA PHE A 468 -4.85 -2.19 -24.17
C PHE A 468 -5.66 -1.26 -25.06
N VAL A 469 -6.95 -1.55 -25.24
CA VAL A 469 -7.80 -0.85 -26.19
C VAL A 469 -9.05 -0.31 -25.50
N GLY A 470 -9.40 0.95 -25.74
CA GLY A 470 -10.68 1.52 -25.30
C GLY A 470 -11.82 1.12 -26.24
N ALA A 471 -12.94 0.63 -25.72
CA ALA A 471 -14.12 0.31 -26.54
C ALA A 471 -14.63 1.53 -27.33
N ARG A 472 -14.61 2.72 -26.73
CA ARG A 472 -14.96 3.98 -27.43
C ARG A 472 -14.07 4.22 -28.65
N TRP A 473 -12.76 3.99 -28.50
CA TRP A 473 -11.80 4.17 -29.59
C TRP A 473 -11.98 3.14 -30.71
N LEU A 474 -12.44 1.91 -30.40
CA LEU A 474 -12.79 0.90 -31.40
C LEU A 474 -14.06 1.26 -32.19
N LEU A 475 -15.01 1.94 -31.55
CA LEU A 475 -16.30 2.32 -32.13
C LEU A 475 -16.28 3.70 -32.79
N GLU A 476 -15.24 4.51 -32.55
CA GLU A 476 -15.12 5.87 -33.07
C GLU A 476 -15.05 5.92 -34.61
N GLU A 477 -16.00 6.60 -35.23
CA GLU A 477 -15.97 6.92 -36.66
C GLU A 477 -15.06 8.13 -36.90
N SER A 478 -13.95 7.95 -37.64
CA SER A 478 -13.03 9.05 -37.95
C SER A 478 -12.62 9.04 -39.43
N GLU A 479 -12.69 10.21 -40.07
CA GLU A 479 -12.40 10.38 -41.51
C GLU A 479 -10.95 9.99 -41.91
N PHE A 480 -10.03 9.97 -40.94
CA PHE A 480 -8.61 9.65 -41.14
C PHE A 480 -8.29 8.14 -41.10
N ARG A 481 -9.18 7.27 -40.59
CA ARG A 481 -8.95 5.82 -40.52
C ARG A 481 -9.48 5.12 -41.78
N ARG A 482 -8.81 5.29 -42.92
CA ARG A 482 -9.19 4.65 -44.19
C ARG A 482 -8.76 3.18 -44.26
N ARG A 483 -9.69 2.29 -43.90
CA ARG A 483 -10.11 1.04 -44.59
C ARG A 483 -11.25 0.44 -43.76
N ASP A 484 -12.48 0.59 -44.25
CA ASP A 484 -13.75 0.03 -43.75
C ASP A 484 -13.90 -0.05 -42.23
N HIS A 485 -14.63 0.91 -41.62
CA HIS A 485 -14.99 1.11 -40.20
C HIS A 485 -15.45 -0.16 -39.39
N ASN A 486 -14.66 -1.22 -39.40
CA ASN A 486 -14.92 -2.51 -38.80
C ASN A 486 -14.06 -2.65 -37.54
N PRO A 487 -14.67 -2.67 -36.34
CA PRO A 487 -13.95 -2.82 -35.07
C PRO A 487 -13.00 -4.03 -35.02
N VAL A 488 -13.31 -5.13 -35.73
CA VAL A 488 -12.47 -6.32 -35.80
C VAL A 488 -11.18 -6.04 -36.57
N GLY A 489 -11.26 -5.26 -37.66
CA GLY A 489 -10.08 -4.87 -38.45
C GLY A 489 -9.16 -3.92 -37.67
N ILE A 490 -9.75 -2.95 -36.97
CA ILE A 490 -9.02 -2.03 -36.09
C ILE A 490 -8.32 -2.81 -34.96
N LEU A 491 -9.02 -3.76 -34.35
CA LEU A 491 -8.46 -4.63 -33.32
C LEU A 491 -7.31 -5.50 -33.87
N HIS A 492 -7.48 -6.07 -35.06
CA HIS A 492 -6.42 -6.81 -35.75
C HIS A 492 -5.16 -5.95 -35.91
N ASP A 493 -5.30 -4.72 -36.42
CA ASP A 493 -4.18 -3.83 -36.70
C ASP A 493 -3.44 -3.42 -35.42
N ALA A 494 -4.17 -3.15 -34.33
CA ALA A 494 -3.61 -2.88 -33.01
C ALA A 494 -2.74 -4.05 -32.50
N VAL A 495 -3.24 -5.28 -32.62
CA VAL A 495 -2.50 -6.48 -32.20
C VAL A 495 -1.31 -6.75 -33.14
N ALA A 496 -1.49 -6.61 -34.45
CA ALA A 496 -0.44 -6.80 -35.44
C ALA A 496 0.74 -5.83 -35.26
N ALA A 497 0.46 -4.58 -34.90
CA ALA A 497 1.48 -3.59 -34.56
C ALA A 497 2.32 -4.04 -33.36
N ALA A 498 1.67 -4.43 -32.25
CA ALA A 498 2.36 -4.91 -31.06
C ALA A 498 3.19 -6.19 -31.31
N MET A 499 2.69 -7.10 -32.15
CA MET A 499 3.46 -8.28 -32.58
C MET A 499 4.69 -7.91 -33.39
N THR A 500 4.61 -6.88 -34.24
CA THR A 500 5.75 -6.42 -35.02
C THR A 500 6.82 -5.81 -34.11
N ASP A 501 6.41 -5.03 -33.10
CA ASP A 501 7.32 -4.42 -32.12
C ASP A 501 8.03 -5.45 -31.24
N SER A 502 7.41 -6.61 -30.99
CA SER A 502 8.04 -7.72 -30.26
C SER A 502 9.08 -8.46 -31.10
N GLY A 503 9.26 -8.07 -32.36
CA GLY A 503 10.20 -8.67 -33.31
C GLY A 503 9.60 -9.83 -34.11
N MET A 504 8.30 -10.11 -34.00
CA MET A 504 7.66 -11.11 -34.86
C MET A 504 7.48 -10.58 -36.29
N ARG A 505 7.85 -11.41 -37.27
CA ARG A 505 7.60 -11.11 -38.68
C ARG A 505 6.19 -11.57 -39.06
N LEU A 506 5.29 -10.61 -39.24
CA LEU A 506 4.00 -10.85 -39.88
C LEU A 506 4.15 -10.83 -41.41
N PRO A 507 3.59 -11.81 -42.16
CA PRO A 507 3.62 -11.79 -43.62
C PRO A 507 2.99 -10.50 -44.16
N ARG A 508 3.68 -9.81 -45.07
CA ARG A 508 3.10 -8.66 -45.79
C ARG A 508 2.04 -9.17 -46.77
N GLY A 509 0.78 -8.99 -46.42
CA GLY A 509 -0.39 -9.26 -47.27
C GLY A 509 -0.80 -10.73 -47.28
N SER A 510 -1.87 -11.04 -46.53
CA SER A 510 -2.66 -12.26 -46.75
C SER A 510 -3.70 -11.97 -47.83
N LEU A 511 -4.03 -12.97 -48.66
CA LEU A 511 -5.10 -12.95 -49.67
C LEU A 511 -6.50 -12.68 -49.09
N ALA A 512 -6.65 -12.66 -47.77
CA ALA A 512 -7.88 -12.35 -47.05
C ALA A 512 -8.26 -10.86 -47.19
N LYS A 513 -9.46 -10.60 -47.74
CA LYS A 513 -10.06 -9.26 -47.81
C LYS A 513 -10.99 -8.96 -46.61
N ASP A 514 -11.44 -9.99 -45.90
CA ASP A 514 -12.36 -9.86 -44.75
C ASP A 514 -11.57 -9.70 -43.42
N PRO A 515 -11.87 -8.67 -42.60
CA PRO A 515 -11.32 -8.50 -41.26
C PRO A 515 -11.41 -9.74 -40.35
N ILE A 516 -12.45 -10.57 -40.49
CA ILE A 516 -12.62 -11.79 -39.67
C ILE A 516 -11.56 -12.85 -40.05
N ASP A 517 -11.31 -13.03 -41.34
CA ASP A 517 -10.27 -13.95 -41.83
C ASP A 517 -8.87 -13.48 -41.43
N LEU A 518 -8.64 -12.16 -41.44
CA LEU A 518 -7.39 -11.56 -40.97
C LEU A 518 -7.18 -11.83 -39.47
N TRP A 519 -8.22 -11.67 -38.65
CA TRP A 519 -8.18 -12.02 -37.22
C TRP A 519 -7.85 -13.49 -36.99
N GLY A 520 -8.56 -14.41 -37.66
CA GLY A 520 -8.33 -15.85 -37.50
C GLY A 520 -6.91 -16.29 -37.86
N ASN A 521 -6.31 -15.66 -38.88
CA ASN A 521 -4.92 -15.86 -39.28
C ASN A 521 -3.92 -15.35 -38.24
N LEU A 522 -4.18 -14.16 -37.67
CA LEU A 522 -3.35 -13.56 -36.63
C LEU A 522 -3.36 -14.41 -35.35
N LEU A 523 -4.53 -14.93 -34.96
CA LEU A 523 -4.66 -15.83 -33.81
C LEU A 523 -3.78 -17.09 -33.94
N GLY A 524 -3.63 -17.62 -35.16
CA GLY A 524 -2.73 -18.75 -35.43
C GLY A 524 -1.26 -18.45 -35.16
N LYS A 525 -0.85 -17.17 -35.14
CA LYS A 525 0.53 -16.75 -34.82
C LYS A 525 0.78 -16.56 -33.32
N LEU A 526 -0.27 -16.55 -32.50
CA LEU A 526 -0.17 -16.36 -31.05
C LEU A 526 0.12 -17.66 -30.28
N GLU A 527 0.24 -18.81 -30.95
CA GLU A 527 0.37 -20.13 -30.32
C GLU A 527 1.58 -20.25 -29.36
N HIS A 528 2.66 -19.53 -29.63
CA HIS A 528 3.89 -19.55 -28.82
C HIS A 528 4.22 -18.20 -28.18
N THR A 529 3.28 -17.24 -28.22
CA THR A 529 3.50 -15.88 -27.73
C THR A 529 2.66 -15.66 -26.48
N ARG A 530 3.30 -15.37 -25.33
CA ARG A 530 2.57 -14.88 -24.15
C ARG A 530 2.01 -13.51 -24.50
N PHE A 531 0.69 -13.42 -24.55
CA PHE A 531 0.00 -12.24 -25.07
C PHE A 531 -1.21 -11.89 -24.20
N VAL A 532 -1.42 -10.60 -23.98
CA VAL A 532 -2.56 -10.07 -23.24
C VAL A 532 -3.25 -8.99 -24.07
N LEU A 533 -4.56 -9.16 -24.26
CA LEU A 533 -5.44 -8.16 -24.83
C LEU A 533 -6.40 -7.65 -23.77
N ALA A 534 -6.31 -6.37 -23.42
CA ALA A 534 -7.22 -5.70 -22.52
C ALA A 534 -8.20 -4.80 -23.30
N VAL A 535 -9.46 -4.78 -22.88
CA VAL A 535 -10.51 -3.91 -23.44
C VAL A 535 -11.20 -3.12 -22.33
N ASP A 536 -11.12 -1.79 -22.42
CA ASP A 536 -11.76 -0.88 -21.47
C ASP A 536 -13.19 -0.55 -21.87
N GLU A 537 -14.11 -0.42 -20.90
CA GLU A 537 -15.54 -0.15 -21.11
C GLU A 537 -16.21 -1.14 -22.07
N ALA A 538 -15.94 -2.43 -21.89
CA ALA A 538 -16.35 -3.49 -22.81
C ALA A 538 -17.88 -3.62 -22.98
N GLU A 539 -18.68 -3.12 -22.02
CA GLU A 539 -20.14 -3.06 -22.14
C GLU A 539 -20.61 -2.20 -23.32
N LEU A 540 -19.82 -1.22 -23.76
CA LEU A 540 -20.13 -0.37 -24.91
C LEU A 540 -20.18 -1.17 -26.21
N LEU A 541 -19.43 -2.29 -26.29
CA LEU A 541 -19.44 -3.17 -27.46
C LEU A 541 -20.73 -4.00 -27.58
N ALA A 542 -21.52 -4.12 -26.52
CA ALA A 542 -22.78 -4.87 -26.57
C ALA A 542 -23.95 -4.08 -27.20
N GLY A 543 -23.74 -2.79 -27.53
CA GLY A 543 -24.80 -1.88 -27.95
C GLY A 543 -25.26 -2.00 -29.41
N ASP A 544 -24.38 -2.35 -30.35
CA ASP A 544 -24.68 -2.44 -31.78
C ASP A 544 -24.07 -3.68 -32.47
N GLU A 545 -24.42 -3.93 -33.74
CA GLU A 545 -23.93 -5.10 -34.49
C GLU A 545 -22.40 -5.08 -34.73
N ARG A 546 -21.78 -3.89 -34.78
CA ARG A 546 -20.35 -3.72 -35.03
C ARG A 546 -19.55 -4.09 -33.79
N GLY A 547 -19.97 -3.61 -32.63
CA GLY A 547 -19.43 -3.99 -31.33
C GLY A 547 -19.64 -5.48 -31.04
N ALA A 548 -20.80 -6.04 -31.40
CA ALA A 548 -21.06 -7.47 -31.28
C ALA A 548 -20.08 -8.33 -32.10
N ALA A 549 -19.59 -7.84 -33.24
CA ALA A 549 -18.54 -8.51 -34.01
C ALA A 549 -17.19 -8.52 -33.28
N ALA A 550 -16.82 -7.42 -32.62
CA ALA A 550 -15.62 -7.37 -31.77
C ALA A 550 -15.74 -8.32 -30.56
N LEU A 551 -16.90 -8.40 -29.91
CA LEU A 551 -17.14 -9.35 -28.83
C LEU A 551 -16.99 -10.81 -29.30
N ARG A 552 -17.46 -11.13 -30.51
CA ARG A 552 -17.24 -12.46 -31.13
C ARG A 552 -15.76 -12.74 -31.38
N ALA A 553 -14.99 -11.75 -31.83
CA ALA A 553 -13.55 -11.89 -32.03
C ALA A 553 -12.79 -12.15 -30.72
N LEU A 554 -13.18 -11.48 -29.62
CA LEU A 554 -12.66 -11.74 -28.27
C LEU A 554 -13.03 -13.14 -27.76
N ALA A 555 -14.26 -13.57 -28.00
CA ALA A 555 -14.72 -14.91 -27.69
C ALA A 555 -13.90 -15.98 -28.42
N GLU A 556 -13.59 -15.79 -29.70
CA GLU A 556 -12.76 -16.73 -30.48
C GLU A 556 -11.36 -16.90 -29.85
N LEU A 557 -10.75 -15.80 -29.39
CA LEU A 557 -9.46 -15.81 -28.68
C LEU A 557 -9.55 -16.64 -27.38
N LEU A 558 -10.65 -16.53 -26.64
CA LEU A 558 -10.92 -17.27 -25.40
C LEU A 558 -11.29 -18.75 -25.62
N GLU A 559 -11.72 -19.14 -26.81
CA GLU A 559 -12.06 -20.52 -27.17
C GLU A 559 -10.82 -21.33 -27.58
N ARG A 560 -9.91 -20.73 -28.36
CA ARG A 560 -8.68 -21.39 -28.84
C ARG A 560 -7.71 -21.64 -27.70
N ARG A 561 -7.07 -22.82 -27.58
CA ARG A 561 -6.09 -23.15 -26.53
C ARG A 561 -4.74 -22.42 -26.70
N LEU A 562 -4.76 -21.10 -26.60
CA LEU A 562 -3.59 -20.24 -26.75
C LEU A 562 -3.04 -19.81 -25.38
N PRO A 563 -1.74 -19.49 -25.28
CA PRO A 563 -1.17 -18.82 -24.12
C PRO A 563 -1.73 -17.39 -23.91
N ALA A 564 -2.51 -16.87 -24.87
CA ALA A 564 -3.17 -15.58 -24.78
C ALA A 564 -4.19 -15.48 -23.63
N ARG A 565 -4.26 -14.28 -23.03
CA ARG A 565 -5.22 -13.91 -21.98
C ARG A 565 -5.97 -12.64 -22.37
N VAL A 566 -7.19 -12.50 -21.86
CA VAL A 566 -8.03 -11.32 -22.09
C VAL A 566 -8.35 -10.65 -20.76
N ALA A 567 -8.31 -9.32 -20.73
CA ALA A 567 -8.86 -8.52 -19.64
C ALA A 567 -9.98 -7.63 -20.17
N ILE A 568 -11.05 -7.47 -19.42
CA ILE A 568 -12.11 -6.51 -19.72
C ILE A 568 -12.44 -5.68 -18.49
N THR A 569 -12.77 -4.41 -18.69
CA THR A 569 -13.41 -3.59 -17.66
C THR A 569 -14.87 -3.34 -18.01
N SER A 570 -15.73 -3.25 -17.00
CA SER A 570 -17.11 -2.82 -17.18
C SER A 570 -17.78 -2.41 -15.86
N THR A 571 -18.99 -1.86 -15.94
CA THR A 571 -19.83 -1.59 -14.76
C THR A 571 -20.47 -2.87 -14.21
N ASN A 572 -21.03 -3.70 -15.07
CA ASN A 572 -21.69 -4.98 -14.75
C ASN A 572 -21.16 -6.10 -15.66
N GLY A 573 -21.96 -7.13 -15.95
CA GLY A 573 -21.62 -8.13 -16.98
C GLY A 573 -21.60 -7.55 -18.39
N VAL A 574 -20.93 -8.27 -19.31
CA VAL A 574 -20.91 -7.96 -20.75
C VAL A 574 -21.63 -9.09 -21.49
N THR A 575 -22.85 -8.80 -21.97
CA THR A 575 -23.69 -9.76 -22.71
C THR A 575 -22.97 -10.28 -23.94
N GLY A 576 -23.06 -11.59 -24.19
CA GLY A 576 -22.37 -12.29 -25.29
C GLY A 576 -20.92 -12.68 -24.98
N LEU A 577 -20.36 -12.25 -23.84
CA LEU A 577 -19.01 -12.60 -23.41
C LEU A 577 -19.01 -13.24 -22.01
N THR A 578 -19.52 -12.56 -20.98
CA THR A 578 -19.44 -13.05 -19.58
C THR A 578 -20.58 -13.98 -19.18
N ASP A 579 -21.72 -13.92 -19.87
CA ASP A 579 -22.95 -14.68 -19.62
C ASP A 579 -22.96 -16.08 -20.27
N ARG A 580 -21.92 -16.44 -21.02
CA ARG A 580 -21.78 -17.74 -21.67
C ARG A 580 -21.60 -18.87 -20.64
N ALA A 581 -22.22 -20.01 -20.88
CA ALA A 581 -22.24 -21.15 -19.95
C ALA A 581 -20.84 -21.72 -19.58
N ASP A 582 -19.85 -21.59 -20.47
CA ASP A 582 -18.49 -22.11 -20.22
C ASP A 582 -17.58 -21.13 -19.46
N MET A 583 -17.97 -19.85 -19.38
CA MET A 583 -17.15 -18.77 -18.84
C MET A 583 -17.02 -18.72 -17.31
N PRO A 584 -18.01 -19.10 -16.47
CA PRO A 584 -17.87 -19.03 -15.02
C PRO A 584 -16.64 -19.76 -14.46
N SER A 585 -16.20 -20.85 -15.12
CA SER A 585 -14.99 -21.61 -14.75
C SER A 585 -13.68 -21.05 -15.32
N ARG A 586 -13.77 -20.18 -16.33
CA ARG A 586 -12.65 -19.59 -17.09
C ARG A 586 -12.48 -18.10 -16.85
N THR A 587 -13.39 -17.47 -16.13
CA THR A 587 -13.37 -16.05 -15.79
C THR A 587 -12.95 -15.86 -14.35
N ARG A 588 -11.99 -14.96 -14.15
CA ARG A 588 -11.69 -14.40 -12.83
C ARG A 588 -12.33 -13.03 -12.74
N GLU A 589 -13.33 -12.91 -11.87
CA GLU A 589 -13.95 -11.63 -11.56
C GLU A 589 -13.19 -10.91 -10.43
N ILE A 590 -12.98 -9.62 -10.61
CA ILE A 590 -12.48 -8.67 -9.61
C ILE A 590 -13.45 -7.50 -9.54
N ARG A 591 -13.94 -7.18 -8.35
CA ARG A 591 -14.80 -6.02 -8.09
C ARG A 591 -13.97 -4.89 -7.51
N LEU A 592 -14.08 -3.72 -8.13
CA LEU A 592 -13.46 -2.49 -7.67
C LEU A 592 -14.51 -1.50 -7.20
N ASP A 593 -14.60 -1.31 -5.89
CA ASP A 593 -15.43 -0.26 -5.29
C ASP A 593 -14.69 1.08 -5.23
N LEU A 594 -15.38 2.15 -4.88
CA LEU A 594 -14.76 3.47 -4.67
C LEU A 594 -13.77 3.42 -3.49
N LEU A 595 -12.85 4.39 -3.44
CA LEU A 595 -11.91 4.51 -2.33
C LEU A 595 -12.66 5.00 -1.09
N ALA A 596 -12.44 4.35 0.05
CA ALA A 596 -12.82 4.82 1.37
C ALA A 596 -11.65 5.59 2.02
N TRP A 597 -11.96 6.36 3.06
CA TRP A 597 -10.96 7.13 3.81
C TRP A 597 -9.68 6.34 4.16
N PRO A 598 -9.75 5.09 4.68
CA PRO A 598 -8.53 4.37 5.05
C PRO A 598 -7.60 4.04 3.88
N GLU A 599 -8.13 3.86 2.67
CA GLU A 599 -7.33 3.66 1.46
C GLU A 599 -6.68 4.97 1.02
N VAL A 600 -7.42 6.09 1.10
CA VAL A 600 -6.86 7.43 0.86
C VAL A 600 -5.77 7.77 1.88
N TRP A 601 -5.97 7.43 3.15
CA TRP A 601 -4.95 7.58 4.18
C TRP A 601 -3.68 6.78 3.86
N GLN A 602 -3.82 5.53 3.42
CA GLN A 602 -2.69 4.71 3.00
C GLN A 602 -1.95 5.32 1.80
N TRP A 603 -2.69 5.88 0.85
CA TRP A 603 -2.12 6.61 -0.27
C TRP A 603 -1.37 7.86 0.17
N ILE A 604 -1.94 8.67 1.08
CA ILE A 604 -1.29 9.87 1.64
C ILE A 604 0.00 9.47 2.33
N ARG A 605 0.00 8.40 3.15
CA ARG A 605 1.20 7.89 3.81
C ARG A 605 2.31 7.50 2.85
N SER A 606 1.93 6.99 1.68
CA SER A 606 2.87 6.45 0.69
C SER A 606 3.41 7.53 -0.24
N ASN A 607 2.56 8.49 -0.64
CA ASN A 607 2.85 9.46 -1.69
C ASN A 607 3.04 10.88 -1.17
N GLN A 608 2.43 11.23 -0.03
CA GLN A 608 2.41 12.58 0.52
C GLN A 608 2.90 12.63 1.98
N PRO A 609 4.18 12.30 2.25
CA PRO A 609 4.75 12.28 3.60
C PRO A 609 4.62 13.62 4.33
N VAL A 610 4.57 14.74 3.60
CA VAL A 610 4.37 16.09 4.17
C VAL A 610 3.01 16.26 4.86
N LEU A 611 1.99 15.48 4.48
CA LEU A 611 0.67 15.54 5.11
C LEU A 611 0.55 14.57 6.30
N VAL A 612 1.39 13.53 6.36
CA VAL A 612 1.35 12.50 7.42
C VAL A 612 1.49 13.09 8.82
N ARG A 613 2.25 14.20 8.96
CA ARG A 613 2.48 14.91 10.22
C ARG A 613 1.22 15.43 10.92
N PHE A 614 0.12 15.66 10.19
CA PHE A 614 -1.15 16.11 10.77
C PHE A 614 -1.96 14.95 11.38
N GLY A 615 -1.58 13.71 11.08
CA GLY A 615 -2.25 12.51 11.56
C GLY A 615 -3.61 12.24 10.88
N PRO A 616 -4.10 10.99 10.97
CA PRO A 616 -5.30 10.57 10.27
C PRO A 616 -6.57 11.26 10.78
N ALA A 617 -6.63 11.64 12.07
CA ALA A 617 -7.83 12.26 12.66
C ALA A 617 -8.10 13.68 12.13
N VAL A 618 -7.05 14.43 11.79
CA VAL A 618 -7.18 15.76 11.19
C VAL A 618 -7.50 15.62 9.70
N LEU A 619 -6.72 14.79 9.00
CA LEU A 619 -6.86 14.63 7.55
C LEU A 619 -8.18 13.96 7.16
N SER A 620 -8.74 13.06 7.98
CA SER A 620 -10.03 12.42 7.66
C SER A 620 -11.17 13.41 7.50
N ARG A 621 -11.09 14.57 8.15
CA ARG A 621 -12.09 15.65 8.04
C ARG A 621 -12.02 16.39 6.70
N LEU A 622 -10.85 16.37 6.06
CA LEU A 622 -10.63 16.96 4.73
C LEU A 622 -11.07 16.03 3.60
N TYR A 623 -11.42 14.78 3.91
CA TYR A 623 -11.84 13.80 2.92
C TYR A 623 -13.09 14.24 2.13
N ALA A 624 -13.99 14.98 2.78
CA ALA A 624 -15.14 15.58 2.10
C ALA A 624 -14.76 16.74 1.16
N ASP A 625 -13.71 17.51 1.50
CA ASP A 625 -13.19 18.59 0.66
C ASP A 625 -12.40 18.10 -0.54
N LEU A 626 -11.69 16.98 -0.40
CA LEU A 626 -10.69 16.53 -1.38
C LEU A 626 -11.12 15.19 -2.01
N PRO A 627 -12.15 15.19 -2.88
CA PRO A 627 -12.70 13.99 -3.49
C PRO A 627 -11.73 13.26 -4.42
N ARG A 628 -10.69 13.92 -4.92
CA ARG A 628 -9.73 13.36 -5.87
C ARG A 628 -8.32 13.35 -5.30
N LEU A 629 -7.55 12.32 -5.62
CA LEU A 629 -6.17 12.16 -5.13
C LEU A 629 -5.27 13.33 -5.58
N GLU A 630 -5.53 13.90 -6.76
CA GLU A 630 -4.80 15.05 -7.29
C GLU A 630 -4.96 16.30 -6.41
N GLN A 631 -6.09 16.47 -5.72
CA GLN A 631 -6.31 17.62 -4.83
C GLN A 631 -5.52 17.47 -3.52
N TRP A 632 -5.28 16.22 -3.09
CA TRP A 632 -4.36 15.94 -1.99
C TRP A 632 -2.91 16.27 -2.35
N ASP A 633 -2.50 16.05 -3.61
CA ASP A 633 -1.20 16.49 -4.11
C ASP A 633 -1.07 18.01 -4.04
N GLN A 634 -2.07 18.73 -4.55
CA GLN A 634 -2.09 20.20 -4.55
C GLN A 634 -2.03 20.75 -3.12
N LEU A 635 -2.74 20.13 -2.18
CA LEU A 635 -2.65 20.50 -0.76
C LEU A 635 -1.25 20.25 -0.22
N ALA A 636 -0.65 19.10 -0.52
CA ALA A 636 0.71 18.78 -0.11
C ALA A 636 1.73 19.77 -0.66
N ASP A 637 1.63 20.17 -1.93
CA ASP A 637 2.51 21.17 -2.56
C ASP A 637 2.38 22.55 -1.93
N ARG A 638 1.14 23.01 -1.68
CA ARG A 638 0.90 24.25 -0.93
C ARG A 638 1.53 24.18 0.45
N VAL A 639 1.32 23.10 1.17
CA VAL A 639 1.89 22.88 2.50
C VAL A 639 3.43 22.83 2.49
N ARG A 640 4.07 22.30 1.42
CA ARG A 640 5.53 22.36 1.23
C ARG A 640 6.04 23.78 1.03
N SER A 641 5.26 24.63 0.37
CA SER A 641 5.66 26.01 0.08
C SER A 641 5.62 26.95 1.31
N LEU A 642 5.02 26.52 2.42
CA LEU A 642 4.92 27.31 3.65
C LEU A 642 6.20 27.19 4.48
N ALA A 643 6.70 28.33 4.97
CA ALA A 643 7.88 28.38 5.84
C ALA A 643 7.66 27.71 7.20
N THR A 644 6.43 27.67 7.68
CA THR A 644 6.03 26.97 8.91
C THR A 644 4.82 26.07 8.65
N PRO A 645 4.71 24.92 9.33
CA PRO A 645 3.55 24.04 9.18
C PRO A 645 2.25 24.77 9.61
N PRO A 646 1.18 24.72 8.82
CA PRO A 646 -0.10 25.34 9.17
C PRO A 646 -0.77 24.65 10.37
N SER A 647 -1.65 25.36 11.08
CA SER A 647 -2.53 24.73 12.08
C SER A 647 -3.58 23.83 11.41
N ALA A 648 -4.27 22.98 12.18
CA ALA A 648 -5.34 22.12 11.64
C ALA A 648 -6.47 22.95 11.00
N GLU A 649 -6.79 24.12 11.57
CA GLU A 649 -7.80 25.04 11.04
C GLU A 649 -7.34 25.69 9.73
N SER A 650 -6.10 26.19 9.68
CA SER A 650 -5.52 26.77 8.46
C SER A 650 -5.38 25.72 7.35
N LEU A 651 -5.05 24.47 7.69
CA LEU A 651 -5.00 23.37 6.73
C LEU A 651 -6.37 23.10 6.11
N ALA A 652 -7.45 23.16 6.91
CA ALA A 652 -8.82 23.00 6.42
C ALA A 652 -9.27 24.17 5.52
N VAL A 653 -8.76 25.38 5.73
CA VAL A 653 -8.99 26.52 4.82
C VAL A 653 -8.27 26.28 3.50
N LEU A 654 -6.99 25.91 3.54
CA LEU A 654 -6.20 25.62 2.34
C LEU A 654 -6.79 24.49 1.49
N ALA A 655 -7.35 23.46 2.14
CA ALA A 655 -8.03 22.36 1.45
C ALA A 655 -9.28 22.84 0.71
N ARG A 656 -10.07 23.73 1.31
CA ARG A 656 -11.29 24.30 0.69
C ARG A 656 -10.98 25.19 -0.51
N GLU A 657 -9.95 26.03 -0.40
CA GLU A 657 -9.49 26.88 -1.51
C GLU A 657 -9.04 26.08 -2.75
N ASN A 658 -8.62 24.81 -2.59
CA ASN A 658 -8.24 23.94 -3.71
C ASN A 658 -9.46 23.41 -4.50
N VAL A 659 -10.68 23.55 -3.99
CA VAL A 659 -11.91 22.98 -4.59
C VAL A 659 -12.64 23.99 -5.47
N GLU A 660 -12.49 25.29 -5.21
CA GLU A 660 -13.32 26.35 -5.82
C GLU A 660 -13.12 26.57 -7.33
N GLU A 661 -12.21 25.85 -7.99
CA GLU A 661 -12.00 25.99 -9.45
C GLU A 661 -12.95 25.17 -10.33
N VAL A 662 -13.79 24.27 -9.79
CA VAL A 662 -14.67 23.41 -10.63
C VAL A 662 -16.02 23.10 -9.96
N ALA A 663 -17.00 24.01 -10.08
CA ALA A 663 -18.42 23.69 -10.31
C ALA A 663 -19.27 24.98 -10.22
N ALA A 664 -19.78 25.46 -11.34
CA ALA A 664 -20.95 26.33 -11.32
C ALA A 664 -22.20 25.46 -11.07
N PRO A 665 -23.13 25.84 -10.18
CA PRO A 665 -24.40 25.15 -10.05
C PRO A 665 -25.15 25.21 -11.38
N ALA A 666 -25.63 24.07 -11.87
CA ALA A 666 -26.47 24.02 -13.06
C ALA A 666 -27.84 24.67 -12.78
N ASP A 667 -28.40 25.35 -13.78
CA ASP A 667 -29.71 25.99 -13.68
C ASP A 667 -30.79 24.96 -13.33
N ALA A 668 -31.54 25.21 -12.27
CA ALA A 668 -32.52 24.27 -11.72
C ALA A 668 -33.60 23.83 -12.74
N GLN A 669 -33.85 24.63 -13.78
CA GLN A 669 -34.85 24.34 -14.81
C GLN A 669 -34.44 23.22 -15.80
N ASP A 670 -33.14 22.99 -16.00
CA ASP A 670 -32.66 21.93 -16.92
C ASP A 670 -32.68 20.53 -16.30
N LEU A 671 -32.64 20.43 -14.96
CA LEU A 671 -32.65 19.18 -14.19
C LEU A 671 -33.97 18.38 -14.32
N PHE A 672 -35.05 19.02 -14.77
CA PHE A 672 -36.38 18.41 -14.90
C PHE A 672 -36.64 17.75 -16.27
N THR A 673 -35.74 17.95 -17.25
CA THR A 673 -35.89 17.39 -18.61
C THR A 673 -35.08 16.11 -18.84
N ALA A 674 -34.19 15.75 -17.91
CA ALA A 674 -33.46 14.49 -17.96
C ALA A 674 -34.45 13.33 -17.82
N ALA A 675 -34.58 12.54 -18.89
CA ALA A 675 -35.49 11.41 -18.98
C ALA A 675 -35.38 10.47 -17.78
N ALA A 676 -36.50 9.86 -17.39
CA ALA A 676 -36.58 8.86 -16.33
C ALA A 676 -35.56 7.73 -16.56
N ASP A 677 -34.45 7.76 -15.82
CA ASP A 677 -33.31 6.84 -15.99
C ASP A 677 -33.63 5.44 -15.38
N PRO A 678 -33.18 4.32 -16.00
CA PRO A 678 -33.87 3.03 -15.95
C PRO A 678 -33.51 2.13 -14.76
N GLY A 679 -33.29 2.70 -13.56
CA GLY A 679 -33.19 1.88 -12.33
C GLY A 679 -32.38 2.51 -11.21
N ARG A 680 -32.77 2.22 -9.95
CA ARG A 680 -32.16 2.75 -8.72
C ARG A 680 -30.64 2.56 -8.66
N THR A 681 -30.14 1.43 -9.15
CA THR A 681 -28.70 1.09 -9.12
C THR A 681 -27.84 1.96 -10.04
N LYS A 682 -28.44 2.75 -10.94
CA LYS A 682 -27.74 3.56 -11.95
C LYS A 682 -27.53 5.03 -11.55
N ARG A 683 -28.31 5.58 -10.61
CA ARG A 683 -28.20 6.98 -10.12
C ARG A 683 -27.81 7.06 -8.64
N PRO A 684 -27.27 8.16 -8.08
CA PRO A 684 -27.09 8.33 -6.64
C PRO A 684 -28.40 8.23 -5.83
N LEU A 685 -28.31 7.85 -4.54
CA LEU A 685 -29.43 7.91 -3.61
C LEU A 685 -29.77 9.37 -3.26
N ARG A 686 -31.05 9.70 -3.14
CA ARG A 686 -31.47 11.09 -2.86
C ARG A 686 -32.04 11.22 -1.45
N LEU A 687 -31.47 12.12 -0.64
CA LEU A 687 -31.97 12.48 0.68
C LEU A 687 -32.67 13.84 0.59
N ALA A 688 -33.99 13.85 0.78
CA ALA A 688 -34.78 15.07 0.82
C ALA A 688 -34.95 15.55 2.26
N LEU A 689 -34.62 16.81 2.53
CA LEU A 689 -34.64 17.39 3.88
C LEU A 689 -35.50 18.65 3.93
N ALA A 690 -36.45 18.68 4.87
CA ALA A 690 -37.21 19.88 5.22
C ALA A 690 -36.38 20.80 6.12
N GLY A 691 -36.46 22.13 5.94
CA GLY A 691 -35.83 23.10 6.84
C GLY A 691 -34.34 23.41 6.60
N ALA A 692 -33.74 22.98 5.49
CA ALA A 692 -32.38 23.35 5.11
C ALA A 692 -32.30 24.33 3.93
N GLU A 693 -31.64 25.46 4.16
CA GLU A 693 -31.09 26.34 3.11
C GLU A 693 -29.94 25.64 2.34
N SER A 694 -29.57 26.19 1.18
CA SER A 694 -28.54 25.58 0.30
C SER A 694 -27.17 25.44 0.98
N ASP A 695 -26.78 26.41 1.80
CA ASP A 695 -25.52 26.38 2.55
C ASP A 695 -25.53 25.27 3.62
N THR A 696 -26.64 25.13 4.35
CA THR A 696 -26.84 24.03 5.31
C THR A 696 -26.89 22.65 4.64
N ALA A 697 -27.47 22.55 3.43
CA ALA A 697 -27.50 21.29 2.68
C ALA A 697 -26.10 20.88 2.19
N SER A 698 -25.26 21.85 1.84
CA SER A 698 -23.86 21.61 1.47
C SER A 698 -23.03 21.14 2.68
N GLU A 699 -23.20 21.75 3.84
CA GLU A 699 -22.55 21.30 5.07
C GLU A 699 -23.01 19.89 5.48
N LEU A 700 -24.31 19.60 5.35
CA LEU A 700 -24.86 18.27 5.61
C LEU A 700 -24.27 17.20 4.67
N ALA A 701 -24.08 17.52 3.39
CA ALA A 701 -23.43 16.61 2.44
C ALA A 701 -21.99 16.26 2.86
N ARG A 702 -21.26 17.22 3.45
CA ARG A 702 -19.94 16.97 4.04
C ARG A 702 -20.03 16.07 5.26
N THR A 703 -20.96 16.35 6.17
CA THR A 703 -21.23 15.52 7.35
C THR A 703 -21.54 14.08 6.97
N ILE A 704 -22.40 13.86 5.96
CA ILE A 704 -22.71 12.53 5.43
C ILE A 704 -21.45 11.83 4.92
N THR A 705 -20.63 12.54 4.15
CA THR A 705 -19.38 12.00 3.58
C THR A 705 -18.38 11.63 4.67
N GLN A 706 -18.22 12.48 5.68
CA GLN A 706 -17.36 12.21 6.83
C GLN A 706 -17.87 11.00 7.62
N PHE A 707 -19.17 10.96 7.95
CA PHE A 707 -19.77 9.88 8.73
C PHE A 707 -19.69 8.52 8.00
N ALA A 708 -19.81 8.53 6.66
CA ALA A 708 -19.59 7.38 5.80
C ALA A 708 -18.11 6.94 5.80
N GLY A 709 -17.18 7.89 5.64
CA GLY A 709 -15.74 7.65 5.63
C GLY A 709 -15.22 7.03 6.93
N GLU A 710 -15.69 7.51 8.07
CA GLU A 710 -15.38 6.96 9.40
C GLU A 710 -15.81 5.50 9.57
N ARG A 711 -16.83 5.05 8.82
CA ARG A 711 -17.36 3.68 8.84
C ARG A 711 -16.87 2.83 7.67
N GLY A 712 -15.94 3.34 6.88
CA GLY A 712 -15.37 2.65 5.72
C GLY A 712 -16.38 2.44 4.59
N VAL A 713 -17.34 3.36 4.43
CA VAL A 713 -18.22 3.41 3.26
C VAL A 713 -17.62 4.41 2.28
N ALA A 714 -17.43 3.97 1.04
CA ALA A 714 -16.75 4.73 0.00
C ALA A 714 -17.70 5.65 -0.77
N GLY A 715 -17.12 6.69 -1.39
CA GLY A 715 -17.84 7.74 -2.10
C GLY A 715 -18.26 8.91 -1.19
N ARG A 716 -19.03 9.83 -1.76
CA ARG A 716 -19.48 11.06 -1.08
C ARG A 716 -20.95 11.39 -1.32
N ALA A 717 -21.47 12.26 -0.47
CA ALA A 717 -22.68 13.00 -0.71
C ALA A 717 -22.37 14.38 -1.29
N VAL A 718 -23.22 14.85 -2.21
CA VAL A 718 -23.13 16.18 -2.82
C VAL A 718 -24.48 16.88 -2.77
N LEU A 719 -24.48 18.19 -3.00
CA LEU A 719 -25.74 18.91 -3.24
C LEU A 719 -26.35 18.48 -4.58
N PHE A 720 -27.66 18.28 -4.62
CA PHE A 720 -28.38 17.95 -5.86
C PHE A 720 -28.16 19.02 -6.93
N GLY A 721 -27.91 18.60 -8.18
CA GLY A 721 -27.67 19.50 -9.31
C GLY A 721 -26.21 19.94 -9.49
N THR A 722 -25.29 19.44 -8.67
CA THR A 722 -23.85 19.59 -8.91
C THR A 722 -23.41 18.73 -10.10
N SER A 723 -22.66 19.31 -11.03
CA SER A 723 -22.14 18.63 -12.23
C SER A 723 -20.99 17.64 -11.93
N ASP A 724 -20.76 17.36 -10.65
CA ASP A 724 -19.59 16.62 -10.21
C ASP A 724 -19.80 15.11 -10.39
N SER A 725 -19.21 14.57 -11.45
CA SER A 725 -19.35 13.17 -11.86
C SER A 725 -18.54 12.18 -11.00
N ALA A 726 -17.80 12.64 -9.98
CA ALA A 726 -16.89 11.78 -9.22
C ALA A 726 -17.57 11.18 -7.97
N ALA A 727 -17.66 9.83 -7.94
CA ALA A 727 -17.82 9.02 -6.72
C ALA A 727 -19.02 9.36 -5.82
N VAL A 728 -20.10 9.88 -6.40
CA VAL A 728 -21.31 10.27 -5.66
C VAL A 728 -22.16 9.05 -5.34
N PHE A 729 -22.33 8.73 -4.05
CA PHE A 729 -23.30 7.71 -3.62
C PHE A 729 -24.64 8.34 -3.22
N ALA A 730 -24.64 9.62 -2.83
CA ALA A 730 -25.84 10.33 -2.42
C ALA A 730 -25.90 11.80 -2.86
N GLU A 731 -27.12 12.30 -3.02
CA GLU A 731 -27.45 13.70 -3.32
C GLU A 731 -28.37 14.23 -2.22
N VAL A 732 -28.03 15.40 -1.66
CA VAL A 732 -28.87 16.11 -0.69
C VAL A 732 -29.77 17.09 -1.45
N VAL A 733 -31.07 16.95 -1.25
CA VAL A 733 -32.12 17.74 -1.91
C VAL A 733 -32.76 18.66 -0.86
N PRO A 734 -32.48 19.99 -0.87
CA PRO A 734 -33.15 20.93 0.00
C PRO A 734 -34.62 21.11 -0.43
N LEU A 735 -35.55 21.13 0.53
CA LEU A 735 -37.00 21.28 0.27
C LEU A 735 -37.55 22.68 0.56
N ASP A 736 -36.73 23.61 1.08
CA ASP A 736 -37.22 24.92 1.50
C ASP A 736 -37.52 25.87 0.35
N GLY A 737 -38.60 26.64 0.51
CA GLY A 737 -39.12 27.55 -0.52
C GLY A 737 -40.01 26.87 -1.58
N VAL A 738 -40.18 25.55 -1.53
CA VAL A 738 -41.07 24.83 -2.45
C VAL A 738 -42.50 24.78 -1.90
N PRO A 739 -43.51 25.31 -2.62
CA PRO A 739 -44.89 25.37 -2.12
C PRO A 739 -45.53 24.01 -1.82
N ASP A 740 -45.04 22.96 -2.49
CA ASP A 740 -45.54 21.58 -2.38
C ASP A 740 -44.34 20.63 -2.22
N ARG A 741 -43.86 20.54 -0.98
CA ARG A 741 -42.67 19.74 -0.58
C ARG A 741 -42.80 18.27 -0.98
N ASP A 742 -44.01 17.70 -0.87
CA ASP A 742 -44.31 16.30 -1.18
C ASP A 742 -44.20 16.02 -2.67
N ARG A 743 -44.85 16.85 -3.49
CA ARG A 743 -44.76 16.75 -4.95
C ARG A 743 -43.32 16.94 -5.42
N PHE A 744 -42.58 17.83 -4.79
CA PHE A 744 -41.18 18.06 -5.12
C PHE A 744 -40.29 16.87 -4.77
N ALA A 745 -40.45 16.26 -3.59
CA ALA A 745 -39.73 15.03 -3.24
C ALA A 745 -40.05 13.88 -4.21
N GLN A 746 -41.31 13.77 -4.66
CA GLN A 746 -41.72 12.79 -5.67
C GLN A 746 -41.12 13.07 -7.06
N GLN A 747 -41.10 14.34 -7.49
CA GLN A 747 -40.51 14.77 -8.76
C GLN A 747 -38.98 14.61 -8.76
N ALA A 748 -38.32 14.99 -7.67
CA ALA A 748 -36.90 14.78 -7.44
C ALA A 748 -36.54 13.29 -7.26
N CYS A 749 -37.53 12.39 -7.16
CA CYS A 749 -37.33 10.97 -6.96
C CYS A 749 -36.49 10.65 -5.71
N ALA A 750 -36.80 11.30 -4.57
CA ALA A 750 -36.09 11.07 -3.30
C ALA A 750 -36.09 9.58 -2.91
N ASP A 751 -35.04 9.07 -2.28
CA ASP A 751 -34.99 7.71 -1.73
C ASP A 751 -35.34 7.71 -0.23
N ILE A 752 -34.90 8.75 0.47
CA ILE A 752 -35.18 9.02 1.88
C ILE A 752 -35.78 10.42 2.01
N VAL A 753 -36.83 10.56 2.81
CA VAL A 753 -37.46 11.85 3.10
C VAL A 753 -37.49 12.06 4.61
N VAL A 754 -36.90 13.17 5.06
CA VAL A 754 -36.98 13.62 6.47
C VAL A 754 -38.16 14.57 6.61
N VAL A 755 -39.07 14.26 7.53
CA VAL A 755 -40.29 15.03 7.80
C VAL A 755 -40.35 15.51 9.25
N ASP A 756 -40.92 16.69 9.45
CA ASP A 756 -41.10 17.29 10.77
C ASP A 756 -42.26 16.63 11.54
N ASP A 757 -43.33 16.23 10.85
CA ASP A 757 -44.48 15.52 11.42
C ASP A 757 -44.72 14.17 10.69
N VAL A 758 -44.95 13.11 11.47
CA VAL A 758 -45.29 11.78 10.99
C VAL A 758 -46.65 11.75 10.28
N SER A 759 -47.54 12.72 10.55
CA SER A 759 -48.82 12.86 9.82
C SER A 759 -48.61 13.16 8.33
N ASP A 760 -47.52 13.83 7.95
CA ASP A 760 -47.13 14.11 6.57
C ASP A 760 -46.71 12.84 5.81
N ALA A 761 -46.22 11.83 6.53
CA ALA A 761 -45.79 10.54 5.94
C ALA A 761 -46.94 9.79 5.23
N ALA A 762 -48.19 10.05 5.61
CA ALA A 762 -49.36 9.42 4.99
C ALA A 762 -49.60 9.89 3.54
N MET A 763 -49.05 11.04 3.13
CA MET A 763 -49.30 11.67 1.82
C MET A 763 -48.32 11.21 0.72
N LEU A 764 -47.22 10.54 1.09
CA LEU A 764 -46.22 9.99 0.15
C LEU A 764 -46.68 8.63 -0.42
N HIS A 765 -47.69 8.65 -1.30
CA HIS A 765 -48.22 7.45 -1.96
C HIS A 765 -47.42 7.05 -3.23
N GLY A 766 -47.24 5.74 -3.46
CA GLY A 766 -46.93 5.19 -4.79
C GLY A 766 -45.48 4.73 -5.10
N ARG A 767 -44.48 5.03 -4.26
CA ARG A 767 -43.06 4.64 -4.48
C ARG A 767 -42.35 4.15 -3.21
N ASP A 768 -41.24 3.42 -3.37
CA ASP A 768 -40.42 2.81 -2.30
C ASP A 768 -39.49 3.84 -1.60
N HIS A 769 -40.09 4.77 -0.87
CA HIS A 769 -39.38 5.77 -0.08
C HIS A 769 -39.27 5.33 1.38
N LEU A 770 -38.12 5.60 2.03
CA LEU A 770 -38.01 5.56 3.49
C LEU A 770 -38.35 6.94 4.05
N VAL A 771 -39.26 6.99 5.02
CA VAL A 771 -39.64 8.23 5.70
C VAL A 771 -39.06 8.22 7.10
N VAL A 772 -38.34 9.28 7.47
CA VAL A 772 -37.75 9.45 8.80
C VAL A 772 -38.36 10.67 9.46
N GLY A 773 -38.87 10.53 10.69
CA GLY A 773 -39.55 11.63 11.38
C GLY A 773 -39.39 11.62 12.89
N ALA A 774 -39.72 12.75 13.51
CA ALA A 774 -39.57 12.99 14.93
C ALA A 774 -40.64 12.29 15.79
N ALA A 775 -40.35 12.12 17.07
CA ALA A 775 -41.26 11.52 18.04
C ALA A 775 -42.42 12.47 18.41
N ALA A 776 -43.54 12.43 17.68
CA ALA A 776 -44.75 13.17 18.00
C ALA A 776 -46.03 12.30 17.99
N SER A 777 -47.07 12.79 18.64
CA SER A 777 -48.39 12.17 18.78
C SER A 777 -49.09 11.98 17.43
N GLY A 778 -48.92 10.82 16.80
CA GLY A 778 -49.51 10.51 15.49
C GLY A 778 -49.23 9.10 14.96
N VAL A 779 -48.32 8.35 15.61
CA VAL A 779 -47.89 6.98 15.24
C VAL A 779 -49.06 5.99 15.07
N GLY A 780 -50.19 6.23 15.75
CA GLY A 780 -51.40 5.42 15.65
C GLY A 780 -52.14 5.51 14.30
N HIS A 781 -51.85 6.53 13.47
CA HIS A 781 -52.58 6.78 12.21
C HIS A 781 -51.91 6.19 10.96
N ALA A 782 -50.65 5.73 11.04
CA ALA A 782 -49.97 5.07 9.91
C ALA A 782 -50.39 3.59 9.80
N SER A 783 -51.11 3.23 8.73
CA SER A 783 -51.60 1.85 8.50
C SER A 783 -50.95 1.17 7.28
N GLY A 784 -50.90 -0.18 7.31
CA GLY A 784 -50.49 -1.00 6.17
C GLY A 784 -49.04 -0.83 5.71
N ALA A 785 -48.85 -0.62 4.40
CA ALA A 785 -47.54 -0.57 3.75
C ALA A 785 -46.69 0.67 4.14
N ALA A 786 -47.32 1.78 4.53
CA ALA A 786 -46.64 3.01 4.94
C ALA A 786 -45.84 2.81 6.24
N ARG A 787 -46.39 2.08 7.21
CA ARG A 787 -45.72 1.79 8.49
C ARG A 787 -44.46 0.93 8.33
N ARG A 788 -44.34 0.14 7.27
CA ARG A 788 -43.14 -0.66 6.98
C ARG A 788 -41.96 0.17 6.51
N ARG A 789 -42.17 1.44 6.14
CA ARG A 789 -41.15 2.35 5.59
C ARG A 789 -40.95 3.61 6.45
N LEU A 790 -41.62 3.70 7.60
CA LEU A 790 -41.54 4.84 8.52
C LEU A 790 -40.58 4.52 9.67
N LEU A 791 -39.49 5.28 9.81
CA LEU A 791 -38.54 5.18 10.92
C LEU A 791 -38.70 6.38 11.85
N ILE A 792 -39.01 6.13 13.13
CA ILE A 792 -39.18 7.18 14.14
C ILE A 792 -37.91 7.30 14.97
N ALA A 793 -37.27 8.45 14.93
CA ALA A 793 -36.05 8.75 15.68
C ALA A 793 -36.32 9.78 16.79
N GLY A 794 -35.50 9.75 17.85
CA GLY A 794 -35.54 10.76 18.90
C GLY A 794 -34.35 10.70 19.85
N ALA A 795 -34.13 11.76 20.61
CA ALA A 795 -33.16 11.81 21.71
C ALA A 795 -33.69 11.10 22.98
N VAL A 796 -32.78 10.74 23.88
CA VAL A 796 -33.06 9.98 25.13
C VAL A 796 -34.14 10.67 26.00
N ASP A 797 -34.22 12.00 25.97
CA ASP A 797 -35.09 12.79 26.83
C ASP A 797 -36.52 12.98 26.31
N HIS A 798 -36.85 12.47 25.10
CA HIS A 798 -38.18 12.63 24.51
C HIS A 798 -39.14 11.48 24.91
N ALA A 799 -40.34 11.85 25.39
CA ALA A 799 -41.28 10.96 26.06
C ALA A 799 -42.25 10.16 25.14
N GLY A 800 -41.93 10.00 23.85
CA GLY A 800 -42.79 9.32 22.86
C GLY A 800 -42.39 7.87 22.53
N PRO A 801 -43.23 7.12 21.78
CA PRO A 801 -42.83 5.83 21.20
C PRO A 801 -41.84 6.04 20.05
N VAL A 802 -40.55 5.92 20.36
CA VAL A 802 -39.45 5.96 19.38
C VAL A 802 -39.11 4.56 18.88
N ASP A 803 -38.86 4.43 17.58
CA ASP A 803 -38.35 3.18 17.00
C ASP A 803 -36.85 3.03 17.31
N VAL A 804 -36.11 4.15 17.26
CA VAL A 804 -34.66 4.23 17.52
C VAL A 804 -34.31 5.52 18.28
N VAL A 805 -33.38 5.41 19.21
CA VAL A 805 -32.75 6.53 19.94
C VAL A 805 -31.40 6.83 19.33
N VAL A 806 -31.16 8.12 19.06
CA VAL A 806 -29.89 8.65 18.56
C VAL A 806 -29.36 9.67 19.57
N ASP A 807 -28.05 9.67 19.79
CA ASP A 807 -27.36 10.65 20.63
C ASP A 807 -26.51 11.52 19.69
N PRO A 808 -26.99 12.72 19.30
CA PRO A 808 -26.36 13.50 18.26
C PRO A 808 -24.90 13.82 18.57
N THR A 809 -23.99 13.17 17.85
CA THR A 809 -22.54 13.35 18.07
C THR A 809 -21.99 14.60 17.40
N GLN A 810 -22.74 15.17 16.45
CA GLN A 810 -22.37 16.39 15.72
C GLN A 810 -23.27 17.56 16.14
N SER A 811 -22.64 18.69 16.47
CA SER A 811 -23.32 19.94 16.80
C SER A 811 -24.22 20.40 15.64
N GLY A 812 -25.51 20.57 15.91
CA GLY A 812 -26.48 21.09 14.93
C GLY A 812 -27.26 20.03 14.13
N THR A 813 -27.05 18.74 14.36
CA THR A 813 -27.81 17.66 13.68
C THR A 813 -28.95 17.16 14.55
N SER A 814 -30.16 17.01 13.99
CA SER A 814 -31.31 16.42 14.70
C SER A 814 -31.23 14.88 14.72
N ALA A 815 -31.96 14.23 15.64
CA ALA A 815 -31.97 12.76 15.75
C ALA A 815 -32.53 12.09 14.48
N GLU A 816 -33.50 12.73 13.83
CA GLU A 816 -34.11 12.30 12.57
C GLU A 816 -33.13 12.41 11.42
N THR A 817 -32.38 13.51 11.37
CA THR A 817 -31.37 13.74 10.36
C THR A 817 -30.27 12.69 10.48
N GLU A 818 -29.73 12.44 11.68
CA GLU A 818 -28.70 11.40 11.86
C GLU A 818 -29.22 9.99 11.58
N ALA A 819 -30.47 9.67 11.93
CA ALA A 819 -31.11 8.41 11.54
C ALA A 819 -31.27 8.27 10.01
N ALA A 820 -31.57 9.38 9.31
CA ALA A 820 -31.63 9.40 7.86
C ALA A 820 -30.25 9.22 7.21
N ILE A 821 -29.21 9.84 7.76
CA ILE A 821 -27.80 9.63 7.34
C ILE A 821 -27.43 8.15 7.50
N ALA A 822 -27.74 7.55 8.64
CA ALA A 822 -27.48 6.14 8.88
C ALA A 822 -28.20 5.22 7.88
N ALA A 823 -29.48 5.48 7.63
CA ALA A 823 -30.25 4.73 6.65
C ALA A 823 -29.69 4.90 5.23
N LEU A 824 -29.29 6.11 4.86
CA LEU A 824 -28.67 6.42 3.57
C LEU A 824 -27.40 5.59 3.35
N ILE A 825 -26.54 5.50 4.38
CA ILE A 825 -25.26 4.79 4.30
C ILE A 825 -25.46 3.27 4.26
N VAL A 826 -26.41 2.74 5.03
CA VAL A 826 -26.79 1.32 4.96
C VAL A 826 -27.34 0.99 3.56
N TRP A 827 -28.16 1.86 2.99
CA TRP A 827 -28.73 1.66 1.66
C TRP A 827 -27.71 1.83 0.53
N ALA A 828 -26.72 2.72 0.72
CA ALA A 828 -25.63 2.90 -0.22
C ALA A 828 -24.72 1.66 -0.28
N THR A 829 -24.56 0.98 0.85
CA THR A 829 -23.75 -0.24 0.98
C THR A 829 -24.37 -1.42 0.23
N ASP A 830 -25.71 -1.53 0.24
CA ASP A 830 -26.42 -2.51 -0.59
C ASP A 830 -27.65 -1.90 -1.26
N ARG A 831 -27.47 -1.60 -2.56
CA ARG A 831 -28.47 -0.97 -3.40
C ARG A 831 -29.58 -1.91 -3.88
N THR A 832 -29.49 -3.20 -3.57
CA THR A 832 -30.53 -4.19 -3.88
C THR A 832 -31.68 -4.15 -2.88
N LEU A 833 -31.49 -3.50 -1.72
CA LEU A 833 -32.49 -3.36 -0.68
C LEU A 833 -33.63 -2.41 -1.08
N ASP A 834 -34.82 -2.67 -0.56
CA ASP A 834 -35.96 -1.74 -0.55
C ASP A 834 -36.06 -1.00 0.80
N ALA A 835 -36.96 0.00 0.89
CA ALA A 835 -37.07 0.86 2.07
C ALA A 835 -37.40 0.07 3.35
N ALA A 836 -38.24 -0.97 3.20
CA ALA A 836 -38.68 -1.80 4.30
C ALA A 836 -37.54 -2.68 4.83
N HIS A 837 -36.70 -3.21 3.95
CA HIS A 837 -35.53 -3.98 4.35
C HIS A 837 -34.48 -3.10 5.03
N VAL A 838 -34.22 -1.88 4.52
CA VAL A 838 -33.30 -0.94 5.17
C VAL A 838 -33.77 -0.61 6.59
N ARG A 839 -35.05 -0.24 6.75
CA ARG A 839 -35.64 0.00 8.08
C ARG A 839 -35.51 -1.21 9.00
N THR A 840 -35.87 -2.39 8.49
CA THR A 840 -35.87 -3.62 9.30
C THR A 840 -34.46 -3.93 9.79
N LEU A 841 -33.46 -3.84 8.93
CA LEU A 841 -32.06 -4.06 9.28
C LEU A 841 -31.60 -3.10 10.39
N LEU A 842 -31.88 -1.80 10.25
CA LEU A 842 -31.52 -0.80 11.28
C LEU A 842 -32.15 -1.11 12.65
N LEU A 843 -33.37 -1.64 12.67
CA LEU A 843 -34.07 -1.99 13.92
C LEU A 843 -33.59 -3.30 14.54
N GLU A 844 -33.19 -4.26 13.71
CA GLU A 844 -32.68 -5.56 14.15
C GLU A 844 -31.27 -5.45 14.71
N THR A 845 -30.44 -4.57 14.13
CA THR A 845 -29.06 -4.36 14.57
C THR A 845 -28.92 -3.37 15.72
N ALA A 846 -29.97 -2.61 16.04
CA ALA A 846 -29.94 -1.64 17.11
C ALA A 846 -29.83 -2.29 18.51
N GLU A 847 -28.99 -1.70 19.36
CA GLU A 847 -28.76 -2.17 20.73
C GLU A 847 -29.99 -1.94 21.60
N LYS A 848 -30.50 -2.99 22.26
CA LYS A 848 -31.62 -2.84 23.20
C LYS A 848 -31.10 -2.34 24.54
N LYS A 849 -31.51 -1.14 24.95
CA LYS A 849 -31.19 -0.55 26.24
C LYS A 849 -32.44 -0.41 27.10
N GLN A 850 -32.39 -0.93 28.31
CA GLN A 850 -33.40 -0.61 29.33
C GLN A 850 -33.08 0.74 29.96
N LEU A 851 -34.05 1.64 29.94
CA LEU A 851 -34.01 2.90 30.67
C LEU A 851 -34.31 2.65 32.16
N ALA A 852 -33.92 3.62 33.00
CA ALA A 852 -34.13 3.55 34.45
C ALA A 852 -35.62 3.49 34.84
N ASP A 853 -36.52 3.93 33.96
CA ASP A 853 -37.98 3.87 34.12
C ASP A 853 -38.62 2.55 33.63
N GLY A 854 -37.80 1.56 33.23
CA GLY A 854 -38.24 0.24 32.77
C GLY A 854 -38.62 0.17 31.29
N ARG A 855 -38.60 1.27 30.53
CA ARG A 855 -38.81 1.24 29.07
C ARG A 855 -37.61 0.61 28.36
N VAL A 856 -37.86 -0.19 27.32
CA VAL A 856 -36.82 -0.69 26.41
C VAL A 856 -36.77 0.22 25.19
N VAL A 857 -35.66 0.91 25.00
CA VAL A 857 -35.37 1.67 23.79
C VAL A 857 -34.32 0.95 22.94
N ARG A 858 -34.32 1.20 21.63
CA ARG A 858 -33.29 0.71 20.72
C ARG A 858 -32.32 1.84 20.41
N ARG A 859 -31.03 1.69 20.69
CA ARG A 859 -30.00 2.65 20.30
C ARG A 859 -29.47 2.27 18.91
N LEU A 860 -29.41 3.24 18.01
CA LEU A 860 -28.93 3.00 16.65
C LEU A 860 -27.49 2.45 16.66
N ASP A 861 -27.26 1.34 15.97
CA ASP A 861 -25.93 0.79 15.75
C ASP A 861 -25.70 0.57 14.25
N VAL A 862 -25.20 1.62 13.61
CA VAL A 862 -24.89 1.63 12.18
C VAL A 862 -23.75 0.67 11.86
N THR A 863 -22.78 0.52 12.77
CA THR A 863 -21.63 -0.37 12.56
C THR A 863 -22.09 -1.81 12.47
N THR A 864 -22.95 -2.25 13.39
CA THR A 864 -23.52 -3.62 13.35
C THR A 864 -24.39 -3.84 12.11
N ALA A 865 -25.14 -2.82 11.65
CA ALA A 865 -25.91 -2.90 10.40
C ALA A 865 -25.00 -3.13 9.17
N LEU A 866 -23.93 -2.34 9.04
CA LEU A 866 -22.97 -2.45 7.94
C LEU A 866 -22.21 -3.78 7.98
N ASP A 867 -21.77 -4.20 9.16
CA ASP A 867 -21.12 -5.50 9.34
C ASP A 867 -22.01 -6.67 8.93
N THR A 868 -23.32 -6.55 9.17
CA THR A 868 -24.31 -7.56 8.76
C THR A 868 -24.44 -7.63 7.24
N LEU A 869 -24.49 -6.48 6.55
CA LEU A 869 -24.50 -6.44 5.08
C LEU A 869 -23.22 -6.99 4.46
N ARG A 870 -22.05 -6.60 5.00
CA ARG A 870 -20.75 -7.06 4.50
C ARG A 870 -20.58 -8.58 4.67
N LYS A 871 -21.02 -9.13 5.81
CA LYS A 871 -21.06 -10.59 6.02
C LYS A 871 -21.99 -11.28 5.03
N ARG A 872 -23.18 -10.70 4.77
CA ARG A 872 -24.11 -11.23 3.78
C ARG A 872 -23.50 -11.27 2.38
N ASP A 873 -22.88 -10.17 1.94
CA ASP A 873 -22.21 -10.08 0.63
C ASP A 873 -21.09 -11.12 0.48
N ILE A 874 -20.30 -11.38 1.54
CA ILE A 874 -19.30 -12.46 1.57
C ILE A 874 -19.96 -13.83 1.36
N VAL A 875 -21.02 -14.14 2.11
CA VAL A 875 -21.73 -15.43 2.02
C VAL A 875 -22.37 -15.63 0.65
N GLU A 876 -22.98 -14.59 0.10
CA GLU A 876 -23.59 -14.60 -1.24
C GLU A 876 -22.53 -14.75 -2.34
N THR A 877 -21.39 -14.06 -2.20
CA THR A 877 -20.27 -14.14 -3.15
C THR A 877 -19.62 -15.53 -3.19
N ILE A 878 -19.48 -16.19 -2.04
CA ILE A 878 -19.05 -17.59 -1.97
C ILE A 878 -20.10 -18.46 -2.67
N GLY A 879 -21.39 -18.25 -2.35
CA GLY A 879 -22.48 -18.98 -2.98
C GLY A 879 -22.27 -20.50 -2.89
N SER A 880 -22.40 -21.20 -4.02
CA SER A 880 -22.10 -22.64 -4.14
C SER A 880 -20.65 -22.94 -4.52
N ASN A 881 -19.80 -21.92 -4.64
CA ASN A 881 -18.41 -22.09 -5.07
C ASN A 881 -17.51 -22.36 -3.87
N LYS A 882 -16.43 -23.10 -4.11
CA LYS A 882 -15.31 -23.23 -3.17
C LYS A 882 -14.28 -22.15 -3.50
N LEU A 883 -14.11 -21.16 -2.62
CA LEU A 883 -13.24 -20.02 -2.84
C LEU A 883 -12.11 -19.96 -1.80
N ASP A 884 -10.92 -19.56 -2.20
CA ASP A 884 -9.85 -19.18 -1.26
C ASP A 884 -10.06 -17.75 -0.71
N LEU A 885 -9.34 -17.37 0.35
CA LEU A 885 -9.48 -16.03 0.95
C LEU A 885 -9.20 -14.91 -0.07
N PRO A 886 -8.09 -14.91 -0.84
CA PRO A 886 -7.89 -13.93 -1.89
C PRO A 886 -9.10 -13.80 -2.83
N GLN A 887 -9.71 -14.92 -3.24
CA GLN A 887 -10.84 -14.95 -4.16
C GLN A 887 -12.08 -14.29 -3.58
N VAL A 888 -12.34 -14.50 -2.30
CA VAL A 888 -13.43 -13.83 -1.60
C VAL A 888 -13.22 -12.32 -1.64
N LEU A 889 -12.04 -11.85 -1.22
CA LEU A 889 -11.70 -10.42 -1.17
C LEU A 889 -11.83 -9.75 -2.53
N ALA A 890 -11.23 -10.34 -3.57
CA ALA A 890 -11.24 -9.76 -4.90
C ALA A 890 -12.65 -9.71 -5.52
N ARG A 891 -13.55 -10.64 -5.17
CA ARG A 891 -14.92 -10.68 -5.71
C ARG A 891 -15.89 -9.76 -4.97
N THR A 892 -15.72 -9.59 -3.66
CA THR A 892 -16.54 -8.66 -2.86
C THR A 892 -16.08 -7.21 -3.04
N GLY A 893 -14.80 -6.98 -3.39
CA GLY A 893 -14.20 -5.65 -3.34
C GLY A 893 -14.00 -5.16 -1.90
N ALA A 894 -14.23 -6.03 -0.92
CA ALA A 894 -14.14 -5.70 0.49
C ALA A 894 -12.67 -5.60 0.92
N ARG A 895 -12.40 -4.62 1.77
CA ARG A 895 -11.06 -4.41 2.30
C ARG A 895 -10.56 -5.64 3.05
N SER A 896 -9.30 -6.00 2.81
CA SER A 896 -8.70 -7.21 3.35
C SER A 896 -8.76 -7.27 4.87
N ASP A 897 -8.56 -6.14 5.56
CA ASP A 897 -8.57 -6.09 7.01
C ASP A 897 -9.94 -6.48 7.59
N GLN A 898 -11.00 -5.78 7.18
CA GLN A 898 -12.35 -6.03 7.68
C GLN A 898 -12.92 -7.38 7.23
N ALA A 899 -12.71 -7.74 5.96
CA ALA A 899 -13.28 -8.94 5.39
C ALA A 899 -12.67 -10.22 5.96
N ILE A 900 -11.38 -10.23 6.30
CA ILE A 900 -10.75 -11.36 7.00
C ILE A 900 -11.42 -11.59 8.37
N SER A 901 -11.68 -10.52 9.13
CA SER A 901 -12.43 -10.59 10.39
C SER A 901 -13.84 -11.18 10.20
N PHE A 902 -14.55 -10.77 9.15
CA PHE A 902 -15.89 -11.27 8.87
C PHE A 902 -15.90 -12.74 8.44
N VAL A 903 -14.98 -13.15 7.56
CA VAL A 903 -14.86 -14.54 7.13
C VAL A 903 -14.59 -15.45 8.33
N ASP A 904 -13.65 -15.09 9.19
CA ASP A 904 -13.32 -15.94 10.35
C ASP A 904 -14.49 -16.01 11.34
N LYS A 905 -15.22 -14.91 11.60
CA LYS A 905 -16.47 -14.92 12.40
C LYS A 905 -17.58 -15.78 11.78
N LEU A 906 -17.70 -15.78 10.46
CA LEU A 906 -18.66 -16.62 9.72
C LEU A 906 -18.28 -18.11 9.77
N VAL A 907 -16.99 -18.43 9.91
CA VAL A 907 -16.54 -19.80 10.15
C VAL A 907 -16.82 -20.21 11.60
N GLU A 908 -16.53 -19.35 12.57
CA GLU A 908 -16.76 -19.61 14.01
C GLU A 908 -18.23 -19.90 14.33
N ASN A 909 -19.17 -19.18 13.70
CA ASN A 909 -20.60 -19.38 13.90
C ASN A 909 -21.22 -20.48 13.01
N GLY A 910 -20.40 -21.17 12.20
CA GLY A 910 -20.82 -22.26 11.32
C GLY A 910 -21.56 -21.85 10.05
N THR A 911 -21.60 -20.56 9.69
CA THR A 911 -22.19 -20.08 8.42
C THR A 911 -21.32 -20.44 7.21
N LEU A 912 -20.00 -20.54 7.42
CA LEU A 912 -19.03 -21.02 6.43
C LEU A 912 -18.24 -22.20 6.99
N VAL A 913 -17.85 -23.12 6.11
CA VAL A 913 -16.93 -24.21 6.42
C VAL A 913 -15.56 -23.85 5.85
N LYS A 914 -14.54 -23.89 6.70
CA LYS A 914 -13.15 -23.73 6.32
C LYS A 914 -12.51 -25.10 6.13
N THR A 915 -11.98 -25.37 4.94
CA THR A 915 -11.16 -26.57 4.65
C THR A 915 -9.75 -26.15 4.26
N VAL A 916 -8.73 -26.88 4.73
CA VAL A 916 -7.33 -26.61 4.41
C VAL A 916 -6.82 -27.71 3.49
N ASN A 917 -6.51 -27.36 2.24
CA ASN A 917 -5.91 -28.27 1.25
C ASN A 917 -4.57 -27.69 0.80
N ASP A 918 -3.50 -28.47 0.90
CA ASP A 918 -2.13 -28.05 0.56
C ASP A 918 -1.69 -26.74 1.24
N GLY A 919 -2.17 -26.52 2.47
CA GLY A 919 -1.90 -25.32 3.27
C GLY A 919 -2.70 -24.08 2.87
N VAL A 920 -3.57 -24.17 1.86
CA VAL A 920 -4.45 -23.09 1.42
C VAL A 920 -5.82 -23.22 2.11
N GLU A 921 -6.31 -22.12 2.67
CA GLU A 921 -7.64 -22.01 3.26
C GLU A 921 -8.72 -21.82 2.18
N TRP A 922 -9.71 -22.71 2.19
CA TRP A 922 -10.87 -22.66 1.31
C TRP A 922 -12.16 -22.55 2.10
N PHE A 923 -13.07 -21.72 1.62
CA PHE A 923 -14.35 -21.41 2.23
C PHE A 923 -15.49 -21.90 1.33
N THR A 924 -16.44 -22.60 1.93
CA THR A 924 -17.68 -23.08 1.32
C THR A 924 -18.84 -22.87 2.27
N ARG A 925 -20.08 -22.88 1.78
CA ARG A 925 -21.24 -22.92 2.66
C ARG A 925 -21.53 -24.36 3.13
N PRO A 926 -22.00 -24.58 4.38
CA PRO A 926 -22.31 -25.92 4.89
C PRO A 926 -23.60 -26.51 4.30
N ASP A 927 -24.52 -25.67 3.81
CA ASP A 927 -25.85 -26.08 3.38
C ASP A 927 -25.90 -26.70 1.98
N ARG A 928 -24.78 -26.78 1.24
CA ARG A 928 -24.68 -27.43 -0.07
C ARG A 928 -23.30 -27.98 -0.42
#